data_AF-A0A7K2KMR0-F1
#
_entry.id   AF-A0A7K2KMR0-F1
#
_cell.length_a   1.000
_cell.length_b   1.000
_cell.length_c   1.000
_cell.angle_alpha   90.00
_cell.angle_beta   90.00
_cell.angle_gamma   90.00
#
_symmetry.space_group_name_H-M   'P 1'
#
loop_
_entity.id
_entity.type
_entity.pdbx_description
1 polymer ?
#
loop_
_entity_poly.entity_id
_entity_poly.type
_entity_poly.pdbx_seq_one_letter_code
_entity_poly.pdbx_strand_id
1 'polypeptide(L)'
;MSSGPAKDPVGTSRPVRVKGAPVPAGSTLKGRSAAALPPQTPGVTLRVFDVQVALNNLCVLKPGQTPNIDKLMPVIDWSTTADFGLDTNFVTQTTGNLNVAQAGSHTLRLASDDGSRLLIDDQVVINHDGLHGPDPKDATVNLTAGVHSLRIEHFERDGGQQVTLSWKPPGATGFGLVPNSALSTDADVVRVTAPGRKECEGVADTPGDGLPLTGVHPNYTLTGLRPQGFEPQVSAMDWLPDGRLAVATWGGSNNTTGDVYLLDNVTGSTGPDKVTVKKVASGLKEPMGIKYVDGKLYVSQKHELTELNDTDGDEVTNQYRRVATWPFGGNFHEFAFGLLYKDGFFYLNLSVSINYGGATTNPQPAPNRGTTIKVNRQTGEVSYVAGGLRTPNGIGWGPEGDVFVTDNQGGWLPSSKLLHVKQGRFFNHYMNPAGPFDGRPVTKPVLWLPQNEIGNSPSTPLQLTEGPFAGQMLFGDVTYGGVQRGFLEKVGGEYQGAVFRLTQGLEAGVTRISIGPDGALYAGGLGADGNWGQEGKLKYGLQKLTPNGSNAFDIRAMRAVPGGFALEYTQPLSTQTATDLAKHYRIEQWRYAPTAAYGGPKIDEEKLTAQTAALSADRKTVTLTIPGLKADRVVHVRSPRPFSSSTGENLWSTEAWYTLNRLADGAHTGEVRGLGNKCLDVDNSQTADGTKIQVWGCNGTGAQKWTVTADDALKVLGKCLDVSNGGSADGTKVQLWTCNGSGAQTWQAQADGSLRNPQSAKCLDVAGGATADGTKVQLWTCNGTDAQKWALP
;
A
#
# COMPACT_ATOMS: atom_id res chain seq x y z
N MET A 1 49.34 -8.88 -13.17
CA MET A 1 49.06 -10.14 -12.47
C MET A 1 47.60 -10.11 -12.06
N SER A 2 46.83 -11.06 -12.57
CA SER A 2 45.37 -11.12 -12.53
C SER A 2 44.85 -11.47 -11.13
N SER A 3 44.02 -10.60 -10.54
CA SER A 3 43.24 -10.86 -9.34
C SER A 3 41.82 -11.32 -9.75
N GLY A 4 41.48 -12.55 -9.40
CA GLY A 4 40.18 -13.16 -9.69
C GLY A 4 39.04 -12.60 -8.82
N PRO A 5 37.78 -12.73 -9.27
CA PRO A 5 36.63 -12.24 -8.53
C PRO A 5 36.28 -13.16 -7.35
N ALA A 6 35.87 -12.53 -6.25
CA ALA A 6 35.38 -13.18 -5.04
C ALA A 6 34.11 -14.00 -5.33
N LYS A 7 34.00 -15.16 -4.69
CA LYS A 7 32.83 -16.05 -4.75
C LYS A 7 31.72 -15.53 -3.82
N ASP A 8 30.56 -15.24 -4.39
CA ASP A 8 29.30 -15.07 -3.67
C ASP A 8 28.86 -16.40 -3.02
N PRO A 9 28.43 -16.41 -1.75
CA PRO A 9 27.69 -17.52 -1.18
C PRO A 9 26.29 -17.04 -0.74
N VAL A 10 25.37 -16.85 -1.69
CA VAL A 10 23.93 -16.78 -1.38
C VAL A 10 23.18 -17.50 -2.50
N GLY A 11 22.69 -18.71 -2.20
CA GLY A 11 21.76 -19.43 -3.07
C GLY A 11 20.41 -18.73 -3.07
N THR A 12 20.21 -17.77 -3.96
CA THR A 12 18.91 -17.14 -4.22
C THR A 12 18.08 -18.07 -5.11
N SER A 13 17.12 -18.80 -4.55
CA SER A 13 16.07 -19.42 -5.35
C SER A 13 15.12 -18.31 -5.81
N ARG A 14 15.31 -17.81 -7.03
CA ARG A 14 14.22 -17.20 -7.80
C ARG A 14 13.07 -18.23 -7.85
N PRO A 15 11.80 -17.84 -8.07
CA PRO A 15 10.96 -18.65 -8.93
C PRO A 15 11.64 -18.59 -10.31
N VAL A 16 12.63 -19.46 -10.50
CA VAL A 16 13.20 -19.69 -11.81
C VAL A 16 12.01 -20.13 -12.65
N ARG A 17 11.86 -19.54 -13.83
CA ARG A 17 11.02 -20.11 -14.87
C ARG A 17 11.59 -21.50 -15.12
N VAL A 18 11.11 -22.54 -14.42
CA VAL A 18 11.65 -23.88 -14.56
C VAL A 18 11.10 -24.43 -15.86
N LYS A 19 11.68 -23.94 -16.97
CA LYS A 19 11.82 -24.68 -18.21
C LYS A 19 12.98 -25.67 -18.02
N GLY A 20 12.89 -26.48 -16.97
CA GLY A 20 13.79 -27.59 -16.76
C GLY A 20 13.19 -28.79 -17.46
N ALA A 21 13.94 -29.41 -18.37
CA ALA A 21 13.67 -30.81 -18.67
C ALA A 21 13.70 -31.59 -17.35
N PRO A 22 12.86 -32.63 -17.18
CA PRO A 22 12.94 -33.49 -16.00
C PRO A 22 14.39 -33.92 -15.76
N VAL A 23 14.79 -34.00 -14.49
CA VAL A 23 16.13 -34.46 -14.12
C VAL A 23 16.43 -35.79 -14.84
N PRO A 24 17.62 -35.96 -15.44
CA PRO A 24 17.98 -37.22 -16.08
C PRO A 24 17.79 -38.39 -15.11
N ALA A 25 17.18 -39.47 -15.61
CA ALA A 25 16.92 -40.67 -14.83
C ALA A 25 18.22 -41.16 -14.16
N GLY A 26 18.16 -41.40 -12.85
CA GLY A 26 19.29 -41.87 -12.05
C GLY A 26 20.15 -40.79 -11.37
N SER A 27 19.81 -39.51 -11.53
CA SER A 27 20.49 -38.43 -10.80
C SER A 27 20.23 -38.51 -9.29
N THR A 28 21.27 -38.24 -8.49
CA THR A 28 21.19 -38.26 -7.02
C THR A 28 20.98 -36.85 -6.47
N LEU A 29 19.85 -36.64 -5.79
CA LEU A 29 19.56 -35.42 -5.03
C LEU A 29 20.03 -35.59 -3.59
N LYS A 30 20.67 -34.54 -3.04
CA LYS A 30 21.21 -34.53 -1.69
C LYS A 30 20.27 -33.80 -0.74
N GLY A 31 19.76 -34.53 0.24
CA GLY A 31 18.90 -34.03 1.29
C GLY A 31 19.65 -33.13 2.27
N ARG A 32 18.91 -32.27 2.95
CA ARG A 32 19.38 -31.40 4.02
C ARG A 32 19.20 -32.08 5.37
N SER A 33 19.93 -31.60 6.37
CA SER A 33 19.72 -32.00 7.76
C SER A 33 18.41 -31.41 8.30
N ALA A 34 17.64 -32.19 9.06
CA ALA A 34 16.44 -31.69 9.74
C ALA A 34 16.74 -30.54 10.73
N ALA A 35 17.94 -30.52 11.30
CA ALA A 35 18.38 -29.45 12.21
C ALA A 35 18.59 -28.09 11.51
N ALA A 36 18.61 -28.07 10.17
CA ALA A 36 18.74 -26.84 9.38
C ALA A 36 17.39 -26.21 9.02
N LEU A 37 16.27 -26.83 9.40
CA LEU A 37 14.92 -26.33 9.13
C LEU A 37 14.37 -25.57 10.35
N PRO A 38 13.49 -24.57 10.15
CA PRO A 38 12.70 -24.00 11.24
C PRO A 38 11.82 -25.09 11.88
N PRO A 39 11.19 -24.84 13.05
CA PRO A 39 10.25 -25.78 13.65
C PRO A 39 9.26 -26.33 12.62
N GLN A 40 9.08 -27.65 12.58
CA GLN A 40 8.25 -28.33 11.58
C GLN A 40 7.03 -29.00 12.23
N THR A 41 5.94 -29.14 11.47
CA THR A 41 4.76 -29.93 11.80
C THR A 41 4.48 -30.97 10.69
N PRO A 42 3.90 -32.15 11.00
CA PRO A 42 3.55 -33.15 9.98
C PRO A 42 2.56 -32.61 8.94
N GLY A 43 2.78 -32.98 7.68
CA GLY A 43 1.93 -32.63 6.53
C GLY A 43 2.58 -31.66 5.54
N VAL A 44 1.77 -31.11 4.64
CA VAL A 44 2.17 -30.13 3.61
C VAL A 44 1.24 -28.92 3.62
N THR A 45 1.71 -27.79 3.13
CA THR A 45 0.88 -26.60 2.92
C THR A 45 0.30 -26.60 1.51
N LEU A 46 -1.03 -26.65 1.39
CA LEU A 46 -1.78 -26.50 0.13
C LEU A 46 -2.28 -25.05 0.01
N ARG A 47 -1.87 -24.37 -1.05
CA ARG A 47 -2.41 -23.05 -1.44
C ARG A 47 -3.20 -23.17 -2.73
N VAL A 48 -4.39 -22.57 -2.77
CA VAL A 48 -5.25 -22.54 -3.97
C VAL A 48 -5.49 -21.08 -4.40
N PHE A 49 -5.37 -20.85 -5.70
CA PHE A 49 -5.46 -19.54 -6.35
C PHE A 49 -6.55 -19.60 -7.42
N ASP A 50 -7.64 -18.88 -7.18
CA ASP A 50 -8.77 -18.76 -8.10
C ASP A 50 -8.40 -17.85 -9.26
N VAL A 51 -8.14 -18.41 -10.44
CA VAL A 51 -7.74 -17.62 -11.62
C VAL A 51 -8.92 -17.15 -12.47
N GLN A 52 -10.10 -17.75 -12.24
CA GLN A 52 -11.39 -17.44 -12.91
C GLN A 52 -11.31 -17.45 -14.44
N VAL A 53 -10.33 -18.13 -15.01
CA VAL A 53 -10.14 -18.29 -16.44
C VAL A 53 -9.76 -19.74 -16.73
N ALA A 54 -10.30 -20.26 -17.83
CA ALA A 54 -9.96 -21.59 -18.28
C ALA A 54 -8.49 -21.65 -18.71
N LEU A 55 -7.73 -22.55 -18.06
CA LEU A 55 -6.36 -22.85 -18.41
C LEU A 55 -6.30 -24.11 -19.27
N ASN A 56 -5.31 -24.18 -20.16
CA ASN A 56 -5.01 -25.42 -20.91
C ASN A 56 -3.67 -26.03 -20.49
N ASN A 57 -2.87 -25.28 -19.73
CA ASN A 57 -1.55 -25.66 -19.23
C ASN A 57 -1.30 -24.87 -17.94
N LEU A 58 -0.35 -25.34 -17.13
CA LEU A 58 0.15 -24.65 -15.95
C LEU A 58 0.59 -23.24 -16.30
N CYS A 59 0.04 -22.27 -15.58
CA CYS A 59 0.48 -20.89 -15.66
C CYS A 59 1.47 -20.57 -14.54
N VAL A 60 2.34 -19.59 -14.78
CA VAL A 60 3.13 -18.97 -13.71
C VAL A 60 2.25 -17.91 -13.07
N LEU A 61 1.93 -18.04 -11.79
CA LEU A 61 1.22 -17.00 -11.05
C LEU A 61 2.11 -15.76 -10.94
N LYS A 62 1.53 -14.57 -11.10
CA LYS A 62 2.26 -13.33 -10.79
C LYS A 62 2.73 -13.36 -9.33
N PRO A 63 3.95 -12.89 -9.03
CA PRO A 63 4.53 -12.97 -7.70
C PRO A 63 3.78 -12.10 -6.68
N GLY A 64 3.85 -12.49 -5.40
CA GLY A 64 3.32 -11.69 -4.28
C GLY A 64 1.79 -11.74 -4.10
N GLN A 65 1.10 -12.67 -4.79
CA GLN A 65 -0.35 -12.85 -4.64
C GLN A 65 -0.69 -13.68 -3.40
N THR A 66 -1.60 -13.16 -2.58
CA THR A 66 -2.18 -13.90 -1.44
C THR A 66 -3.17 -14.95 -1.96
N PRO A 67 -3.10 -16.24 -1.55
CA PRO A 67 -3.98 -17.30 -2.05
C PRO A 67 -5.43 -17.12 -1.60
N ASN A 68 -6.37 -17.78 -2.30
CA ASN A 68 -7.79 -17.82 -1.90
C ASN A 68 -8.00 -18.81 -0.76
N ILE A 69 -7.23 -19.90 -0.75
CA ILE A 69 -7.27 -20.96 0.27
C ILE A 69 -5.83 -21.30 0.66
N ASP A 70 -5.57 -21.47 1.96
CA ASP A 70 -4.29 -21.94 2.50
C ASP A 70 -4.59 -22.94 3.64
N LYS A 71 -4.18 -24.21 3.47
CA LYS A 71 -4.50 -25.33 4.36
C LYS A 71 -3.26 -26.15 4.70
N LEU A 72 -3.20 -26.65 5.94
CA LEU A 72 -2.31 -27.75 6.31
C LEU A 72 -3.00 -29.07 5.94
N MET A 73 -2.37 -29.87 5.09
CA MET A 73 -2.90 -31.14 4.60
C MET A 73 -2.01 -32.30 5.09
N PRO A 74 -2.57 -33.35 5.73
CA PRO A 74 -1.78 -34.43 6.30
C PRO A 74 -1.15 -35.36 5.26
N VAL A 75 -1.79 -35.51 4.10
CA VAL A 75 -1.34 -36.32 2.96
C VAL A 75 -1.74 -35.61 1.67
N ILE A 76 -1.15 -36.03 0.54
CA ILE A 76 -1.49 -35.54 -0.80
C ILE A 76 -2.34 -36.61 -1.49
N ASP A 77 -3.64 -36.58 -1.20
CA ASP A 77 -4.66 -37.43 -1.78
C ASP A 77 -6.00 -36.69 -1.73
N TRP A 78 -6.24 -35.85 -2.73
CA TRP A 78 -7.33 -34.88 -2.75
C TRP A 78 -8.13 -35.03 -4.02
N SER A 79 -9.45 -34.98 -3.92
CA SER A 79 -10.34 -35.15 -5.08
C SER A 79 -11.67 -34.41 -4.99
N THR A 80 -11.86 -33.59 -3.95
CA THR A 80 -13.15 -32.97 -3.67
C THR A 80 -13.06 -31.46 -3.52
N THR A 81 -14.19 -30.77 -3.72
CA THR A 81 -14.29 -29.32 -3.49
C THR A 81 -14.00 -28.96 -2.04
N ALA A 82 -14.22 -29.88 -1.10
CA ALA A 82 -13.86 -29.67 0.29
C ALA A 82 -12.34 -29.62 0.50
N ASP A 83 -11.57 -30.38 -0.27
CA ASP A 83 -10.10 -30.40 -0.20
C ASP A 83 -9.54 -29.08 -0.75
N PHE A 84 -9.93 -28.71 -1.97
CA PHE A 84 -9.39 -27.54 -2.67
C PHE A 84 -10.05 -26.22 -2.26
N GLY A 85 -11.31 -26.25 -1.85
CA GLY A 85 -12.14 -25.07 -1.55
C GLY A 85 -12.75 -24.41 -2.80
N LEU A 86 -12.42 -24.88 -4.00
CA LEU A 86 -12.93 -24.45 -5.30
C LEU A 86 -13.24 -25.70 -6.14
N ASP A 87 -14.00 -25.54 -7.21
CA ASP A 87 -14.41 -26.63 -8.11
C ASP A 87 -13.80 -26.56 -9.50
N THR A 88 -13.45 -25.36 -9.99
CA THR A 88 -12.99 -25.13 -11.35
C THR A 88 -12.05 -23.93 -11.42
N ASN A 89 -11.26 -23.85 -12.50
CA ASN A 89 -10.44 -22.69 -12.87
C ASN A 89 -9.52 -22.17 -11.77
N PHE A 90 -8.77 -23.07 -11.14
CA PHE A 90 -7.82 -22.73 -10.09
C PHE A 90 -6.42 -23.29 -10.35
N VAL A 91 -5.43 -22.66 -9.71
CA VAL A 91 -4.06 -23.17 -9.62
C VAL A 91 -3.78 -23.52 -8.17
N THR A 92 -3.05 -24.61 -7.93
CA THR A 92 -2.57 -24.99 -6.61
C THR A 92 -1.05 -24.95 -6.55
N GLN A 93 -0.54 -24.57 -5.38
CA GLN A 93 0.84 -24.77 -5.01
C GLN A 93 0.88 -25.54 -3.69
N THR A 94 1.39 -26.75 -3.74
CA THR A 94 1.67 -27.57 -2.55
C THR A 94 3.13 -27.42 -2.20
N THR A 95 3.44 -27.12 -0.94
CA THR A 95 4.81 -26.95 -0.45
C THR A 95 5.02 -27.72 0.86
N GLY A 96 6.20 -28.30 1.01
CA GLY A 96 6.60 -29.00 2.22
C GLY A 96 7.92 -29.70 2.02
N ASN A 97 8.12 -30.75 2.80
CA ASN A 97 9.35 -31.51 2.86
C ASN A 97 9.02 -33.01 2.83
N LEU A 98 9.77 -33.76 2.02
CA LEU A 98 9.79 -35.21 1.99
C LEU A 98 10.96 -35.74 2.84
N ASN A 99 10.64 -36.45 3.91
CA ASN A 99 11.60 -37.06 4.81
C ASN A 99 11.95 -38.47 4.33
N VAL A 100 13.15 -38.62 3.77
CA VAL A 100 13.66 -39.88 3.23
C VAL A 100 14.45 -40.61 4.31
N ALA A 101 13.92 -41.73 4.81
CA ALA A 101 14.56 -42.53 5.84
C ALA A 101 15.74 -43.38 5.30
N GLN A 102 15.58 -43.94 4.09
CA GLN A 102 16.57 -44.81 3.46
C GLN A 102 17.01 -44.23 2.13
N ALA A 103 18.32 -44.01 1.96
CA ALA A 103 18.88 -43.59 0.69
C ALA A 103 18.67 -44.65 -0.40
N GLY A 104 18.42 -44.21 -1.63
CA GLY A 104 18.33 -45.09 -2.79
C GLY A 104 17.34 -44.62 -3.85
N SER A 105 17.03 -45.54 -4.77
CA SER A 105 16.09 -45.30 -5.87
C SER A 105 14.65 -45.28 -5.37
N HIS A 106 13.99 -44.13 -5.55
CA HIS A 106 12.57 -43.93 -5.26
C HIS A 106 11.83 -43.70 -6.58
N THR A 107 10.77 -44.46 -6.82
CA THR A 107 9.84 -44.15 -7.92
C THR A 107 8.68 -43.33 -7.35
N LEU A 108 8.52 -42.10 -7.80
CA LEU A 108 7.42 -41.21 -7.45
C LEU A 108 6.34 -41.29 -8.53
N ARG A 109 5.07 -41.21 -8.11
CA ARG A 109 3.89 -41.19 -8.97
C ARG A 109 3.02 -40.01 -8.59
N LEU A 110 2.73 -39.14 -9.55
CA LEU A 110 1.80 -38.04 -9.41
C LEU A 110 0.60 -38.29 -10.34
N ALA A 111 -0.59 -38.46 -9.78
CA ALA A 111 -1.84 -38.45 -10.53
C ALA A 111 -2.52 -37.11 -10.31
N SER A 112 -2.98 -36.47 -11.38
CA SER A 112 -3.77 -35.25 -11.30
C SER A 112 -4.81 -35.20 -12.40
N ASP A 113 -5.98 -34.64 -12.08
CA ASP A 113 -6.91 -34.14 -13.09
C ASP A 113 -6.35 -32.80 -13.58
N ASP A 114 -6.29 -32.62 -14.89
CA ASP A 114 -5.49 -31.60 -15.56
C ASP A 114 -4.01 -31.55 -15.11
N GLY A 115 -3.29 -30.53 -15.58
CA GLY A 115 -1.85 -30.55 -15.63
C GLY A 115 -1.17 -30.31 -14.28
N SER A 116 -0.10 -31.06 -14.02
CA SER A 116 0.70 -30.95 -12.80
C SER A 116 2.21 -31.12 -13.00
N ARG A 117 2.97 -30.70 -11.98
CA ARG A 117 4.43 -30.75 -11.95
C ARG A 117 4.93 -30.99 -10.53
N LEU A 118 5.77 -32.01 -10.36
CA LEU A 118 6.46 -32.30 -9.09
C LEU A 118 7.90 -31.83 -9.14
N LEU A 119 8.31 -31.06 -8.12
CA LEU A 119 9.68 -30.67 -7.87
C LEU A 119 10.17 -31.27 -6.54
N ILE A 120 11.39 -31.81 -6.57
CA ILE A 120 12.15 -32.21 -5.38
C ILE A 120 13.49 -31.46 -5.41
N ASP A 121 13.83 -30.75 -4.33
CA ASP A 121 15.06 -29.93 -4.25
C ASP A 121 15.19 -28.92 -5.41
N ASP A 122 14.08 -28.24 -5.70
CA ASP A 122 13.92 -27.29 -6.82
C ASP A 122 14.17 -27.89 -8.22
N GLN A 123 14.27 -29.22 -8.32
CA GLN A 123 14.43 -29.93 -9.57
C GLN A 123 13.12 -30.58 -10.01
N VAL A 124 12.75 -30.41 -11.29
CA VAL A 124 11.55 -31.06 -11.86
C VAL A 124 11.79 -32.57 -11.96
N VAL A 125 11.01 -33.33 -11.21
CA VAL A 125 11.05 -34.80 -11.23
C VAL A 125 9.94 -35.36 -12.12
N ILE A 126 8.73 -34.80 -12.03
CA ILE A 126 7.60 -35.14 -12.89
C ILE A 126 7.07 -33.87 -13.55
N ASN A 127 6.84 -33.93 -14.86
CA ASN A 127 6.10 -32.91 -15.61
C ASN A 127 4.98 -33.61 -16.39
N HIS A 128 3.74 -33.36 -15.99
CA HIS A 128 2.53 -33.90 -16.60
C HIS A 128 1.57 -32.73 -16.85
N ASP A 129 2.03 -31.75 -17.62
CA ASP A 129 1.27 -30.53 -17.93
C ASP A 129 0.34 -30.74 -19.14
N GLY A 130 -0.74 -29.97 -19.21
CA GLY A 130 -1.79 -30.07 -20.22
C GLY A 130 -3.11 -30.61 -19.67
N LEU A 131 -4.17 -30.57 -20.47
CA LEU A 131 -5.48 -31.12 -20.10
C LEU A 131 -5.46 -32.65 -20.18
N HIS A 132 -5.90 -33.32 -19.12
CA HIS A 132 -6.07 -34.77 -19.06
C HIS A 132 -6.92 -35.15 -17.85
N GLY A 133 -7.50 -36.36 -17.84
CA GLY A 133 -8.15 -36.91 -16.64
C GLY A 133 -7.14 -37.21 -15.53
N PRO A 134 -7.53 -37.87 -14.42
CA PRO A 134 -6.65 -38.25 -13.30
C PRO A 134 -5.62 -39.35 -13.63
N ASP A 135 -4.85 -39.16 -14.69
CA ASP A 135 -3.86 -40.08 -15.22
C ASP A 135 -2.52 -39.95 -14.45
N PRO A 136 -1.93 -41.06 -13.98
CA PRO A 136 -0.67 -41.01 -13.24
C PRO A 136 0.54 -40.84 -14.16
N LYS A 137 1.51 -40.06 -13.69
CA LYS A 137 2.85 -39.98 -14.26
C LYS A 137 3.90 -40.42 -13.25
N ASP A 138 4.82 -41.27 -13.69
CA ASP A 138 5.88 -41.83 -12.85
C ASP A 138 7.25 -41.24 -13.21
N ALA A 139 8.11 -41.10 -12.21
CA ALA A 139 9.53 -40.83 -12.39
C ALA A 139 10.38 -41.48 -11.30
N THR A 140 11.58 -41.92 -11.65
CA THR A 140 12.52 -42.52 -10.69
C THR A 140 13.68 -41.57 -10.43
N VAL A 141 13.94 -41.30 -9.15
CA VAL A 141 15.01 -40.41 -8.66
C VAL A 141 15.79 -41.08 -7.54
N ASN A 142 17.10 -40.84 -7.48
CA ASN A 142 17.92 -41.30 -6.36
C ASN A 142 17.91 -40.21 -5.27
N LEU A 143 17.46 -40.56 -4.07
CA LEU A 143 17.43 -39.65 -2.92
C LEU A 143 18.39 -40.16 -1.86
N THR A 144 19.14 -39.26 -1.22
CA THR A 144 19.88 -39.60 0.00
C THR A 144 18.93 -39.67 1.20
N ALA A 145 19.37 -40.26 2.32
CA ALA A 145 18.61 -40.11 3.57
C ALA A 145 18.67 -38.64 4.04
N GLY A 146 17.58 -38.13 4.59
CA GLY A 146 17.45 -36.74 5.04
C GLY A 146 16.19 -36.06 4.51
N VAL A 147 16.15 -34.73 4.64
CA VAL A 147 14.98 -33.94 4.27
C VAL A 147 15.17 -33.36 2.88
N HIS A 148 14.19 -33.57 2.01
CA HIS A 148 14.15 -33.04 0.66
C HIS A 148 12.99 -32.06 0.53
N SER A 149 13.21 -30.90 -0.08
CA SER A 149 12.10 -29.97 -0.32
C SER A 149 11.16 -30.56 -1.38
N LEU A 150 9.86 -30.41 -1.16
CA LEU A 150 8.80 -30.93 -2.02
C LEU A 150 7.88 -29.80 -2.45
N ARG A 151 7.65 -29.69 -3.77
CA ARG A 151 6.69 -28.74 -4.33
C ARG A 151 5.88 -29.39 -5.45
N ILE A 152 4.57 -29.20 -5.44
CA ILE A 152 3.67 -29.57 -6.55
C ILE A 152 2.98 -28.31 -7.06
N GLU A 153 3.06 -28.09 -8.36
CA GLU A 153 2.23 -27.13 -9.08
C GLU A 153 1.15 -27.92 -9.84
N HIS A 154 -0.10 -27.48 -9.77
CA HIS A 154 -1.23 -28.14 -10.45
C HIS A 154 -2.25 -27.08 -10.86
N PHE A 155 -2.91 -27.25 -12.00
CA PHE A 155 -4.10 -26.46 -12.34
C PHE A 155 -5.28 -27.38 -12.60
N GLU A 156 -6.47 -26.88 -12.25
CA GLU A 156 -7.75 -27.51 -12.52
C GLU A 156 -8.59 -26.55 -13.35
N ARG A 157 -9.13 -27.02 -14.48
CA ARG A 157 -10.03 -26.24 -15.32
C ARG A 157 -11.49 -26.60 -15.04
N ASP A 158 -11.89 -27.82 -15.37
CA ASP A 158 -13.24 -28.37 -15.26
C ASP A 158 -13.23 -29.90 -15.44
N GLY A 159 -14.34 -30.58 -15.15
CA GLY A 159 -14.49 -32.01 -15.44
C GLY A 159 -14.15 -32.96 -14.28
N GLY A 160 -13.62 -32.43 -13.18
CA GLY A 160 -13.29 -33.16 -11.96
C GLY A 160 -12.31 -32.34 -11.13
N GLN A 161 -11.60 -33.00 -10.21
CA GLN A 161 -10.37 -32.47 -9.62
C GLN A 161 -9.66 -33.60 -8.89
N GLN A 162 -8.36 -33.74 -9.06
CA GLN A 162 -7.57 -34.70 -8.31
C GLN A 162 -6.11 -34.29 -8.20
N VAL A 163 -5.49 -34.52 -7.04
CA VAL A 163 -4.03 -34.60 -6.88
C VAL A 163 -3.69 -35.69 -5.88
N THR A 164 -2.97 -36.72 -6.32
CA THR A 164 -2.49 -37.82 -5.46
C THR A 164 -0.99 -38.04 -5.67
N LEU A 165 -0.21 -38.00 -4.58
CA LEU A 165 1.22 -38.34 -4.60
C LEU A 165 1.46 -39.71 -3.93
N SER A 166 1.93 -40.66 -4.73
CA SER A 166 2.36 -41.98 -4.28
C SER A 166 3.84 -42.21 -4.55
N TRP A 167 4.44 -43.16 -3.84
CA TRP A 167 5.83 -43.53 -4.04
C TRP A 167 6.06 -45.04 -3.90
N LYS A 168 7.20 -45.48 -4.43
CA LYS A 168 7.80 -46.79 -4.20
C LYS A 168 9.23 -46.56 -3.67
N PRO A 169 9.44 -46.56 -2.34
CA PRO A 169 10.76 -46.42 -1.75
C PRO A 169 11.65 -47.66 -2.06
N PRO A 170 12.96 -47.59 -1.79
CA PRO A 170 13.87 -48.72 -2.00
C PRO A 170 13.36 -50.02 -1.37
N GLY A 171 13.26 -51.08 -2.17
CA GLY A 171 12.79 -52.39 -1.74
C GLY A 171 11.27 -52.59 -1.70
N ALA A 172 10.46 -51.56 -1.93
CA ALA A 172 9.01 -51.71 -2.03
C ALA A 172 8.59 -52.39 -3.35
N THR A 173 7.57 -53.26 -3.28
CA THR A 173 7.07 -54.05 -4.41
C THR A 173 5.95 -53.37 -5.20
N GLY A 174 5.31 -52.34 -4.64
CA GLY A 174 4.23 -51.57 -5.26
C GLY A 174 4.19 -50.12 -4.77
N PHE A 175 3.35 -49.30 -5.42
CA PHE A 175 3.12 -47.93 -4.98
C PHE A 175 2.26 -47.90 -3.71
N GLY A 176 2.65 -47.05 -2.77
CA GLY A 176 1.81 -46.65 -1.64
C GLY A 176 1.69 -45.13 -1.59
N LEU A 177 0.63 -44.63 -0.96
CA LEU A 177 0.49 -43.21 -0.67
C LEU A 177 1.71 -42.74 0.15
N VAL A 178 2.23 -41.54 -0.13
CA VAL A 178 3.27 -40.95 0.72
C VAL A 178 2.64 -40.65 2.09
N PRO A 179 3.10 -41.29 3.17
CA PRO A 179 2.45 -41.17 4.47
C PRO A 179 2.75 -39.82 5.11
N ASN A 180 1.84 -39.34 5.98
CA ASN A 180 2.05 -38.12 6.77
C ASN A 180 3.37 -38.14 7.57
N SER A 181 3.82 -39.31 8.02
CA SER A 181 5.11 -39.47 8.72
C SER A 181 6.33 -39.17 7.84
N ALA A 182 6.18 -39.16 6.52
CA ALA A 182 7.22 -38.78 5.57
C ALA A 182 7.07 -37.32 5.10
N LEU A 183 6.06 -36.58 5.57
CA LEU A 183 5.77 -35.21 5.15
C LEU A 183 5.92 -34.24 6.32
N SER A 184 6.47 -33.07 6.05
CA SER A 184 6.51 -31.98 7.03
C SER A 184 6.48 -30.61 6.36
N THR A 185 6.02 -29.59 7.08
CA THR A 185 6.02 -28.19 6.67
C THR A 185 6.30 -27.31 7.89
N ASP A 186 6.54 -26.03 7.69
CA ASP A 186 6.83 -25.11 8.78
C ASP A 186 5.68 -25.09 9.81
N ALA A 187 6.03 -25.16 11.09
CA ALA A 187 5.09 -25.03 12.19
C ALA A 187 4.66 -23.56 12.37
N ASP A 188 3.53 -23.36 13.04
CA ASP A 188 3.01 -22.03 13.43
C ASP A 188 2.83 -21.02 12.28
N VAL A 189 2.71 -21.52 11.04
CA VAL A 189 2.47 -20.69 9.84
C VAL A 189 1.12 -19.98 9.95
N VAL A 190 1.17 -18.64 9.85
CA VAL A 190 -0.02 -17.79 9.73
C VAL A 190 -0.57 -17.93 8.29
N ARG A 191 -1.74 -18.56 8.15
CA ARG A 191 -2.36 -18.87 6.85
C ARG A 191 -3.35 -17.78 6.45
N VAL A 192 -2.87 -16.77 5.73
CA VAL A 192 -3.69 -15.63 5.29
C VAL A 192 -4.23 -15.88 3.90
N THR A 193 -5.53 -15.64 3.74
CA THR A 193 -6.23 -15.78 2.47
C THR A 193 -6.84 -14.44 2.04
N ALA A 194 -6.98 -14.24 0.73
CA ALA A 194 -7.65 -13.07 0.17
C ALA A 194 -8.57 -13.49 -0.99
N PRO A 195 -9.84 -13.04 -1.00
CA PRO A 195 -10.78 -13.37 -2.07
C PRO A 195 -10.39 -12.68 -3.38
N GLY A 196 -11.15 -13.00 -4.44
CA GLY A 196 -10.99 -12.41 -5.77
C GLY A 196 -9.96 -13.13 -6.65
N ARG A 197 -10.03 -12.78 -7.93
CA ARG A 197 -9.23 -13.38 -9.00
C ARG A 197 -7.73 -13.20 -8.78
N LYS A 198 -6.96 -14.24 -9.11
CA LYS A 198 -5.51 -14.24 -9.18
C LYS A 198 -5.05 -14.26 -10.64
N GLU A 199 -3.92 -13.62 -10.89
CA GLU A 199 -3.42 -13.42 -12.24
C GLU A 199 -2.23 -14.34 -12.53
N CYS A 200 -2.26 -14.92 -13.73
CA CYS A 200 -1.10 -15.53 -14.34
C CYS A 200 -0.25 -14.46 -15.04
N GLU A 201 1.07 -14.67 -15.13
CA GLU A 201 1.96 -13.85 -15.94
C GLU A 201 1.53 -13.90 -17.42
N GLY A 202 1.34 -12.73 -18.03
CA GLY A 202 1.10 -12.59 -19.46
C GLY A 202 2.36 -12.78 -20.29
N VAL A 203 2.21 -13.11 -21.58
CA VAL A 203 3.35 -13.27 -22.50
C VAL A 203 4.16 -11.99 -22.72
N ALA A 204 3.51 -10.82 -22.55
CA ALA A 204 4.12 -9.50 -22.70
C ALA A 204 4.55 -8.88 -21.35
N ASP A 205 4.19 -9.53 -20.24
CA ASP A 205 4.49 -9.03 -18.91
C ASP A 205 6.01 -9.11 -18.66
N THR A 206 6.56 -8.04 -18.11
CA THR A 206 7.99 -7.91 -17.78
C THR A 206 8.14 -7.10 -16.49
N PRO A 207 9.28 -7.15 -15.79
CA PRO A 207 9.46 -6.31 -14.59
C PRO A 207 9.19 -4.82 -14.88
N GLY A 208 8.27 -4.24 -14.10
CA GLY A 208 7.79 -2.86 -14.27
C GLY A 208 6.61 -2.71 -15.24
N ASP A 209 6.26 -3.74 -16.01
CA ASP A 209 5.11 -3.78 -16.91
C ASP A 209 4.26 -5.03 -16.69
N GLY A 210 3.21 -4.89 -15.87
CA GLY A 210 2.32 -5.99 -15.48
C GLY A 210 2.89 -6.91 -14.40
N LEU A 211 4.17 -6.76 -14.05
CA LEU A 211 4.85 -7.42 -12.93
C LEU A 211 5.53 -6.41 -12.01
N PRO A 212 5.76 -6.76 -10.72
CA PRO A 212 6.61 -5.97 -9.85
C PRO A 212 7.99 -5.69 -10.48
N LEU A 213 8.57 -4.55 -10.10
CA LEU A 213 9.97 -4.28 -10.39
C LEU A 213 10.85 -5.34 -9.72
N THR A 214 12.04 -5.59 -10.27
CA THR A 214 13.02 -6.52 -9.66
C THR A 214 14.33 -5.84 -9.27
N GLY A 215 14.61 -4.67 -9.84
CA GLY A 215 15.84 -3.92 -9.64
C GLY A 215 15.64 -2.64 -8.85
N VAL A 216 16.78 -2.03 -8.51
CA VAL A 216 16.84 -0.71 -7.91
C VAL A 216 16.57 0.35 -8.99
N HIS A 217 15.77 1.36 -8.66
CA HIS A 217 15.46 2.46 -9.58
C HIS A 217 16.76 3.14 -10.07
N PRO A 218 16.96 3.35 -11.39
CA PRO A 218 18.26 3.79 -11.93
C PRO A 218 18.79 5.12 -11.38
N ASN A 219 17.91 6.02 -10.92
CA ASN A 219 18.28 7.28 -10.27
C ASN A 219 18.98 7.14 -8.90
N TYR A 220 19.12 5.92 -8.37
CA TYR A 220 19.71 5.68 -7.05
C TYR A 220 20.86 4.68 -7.12
N THR A 221 21.88 4.93 -6.30
CA THR A 221 22.92 3.97 -5.96
C THR A 221 22.57 3.31 -4.62
N LEU A 222 22.49 1.98 -4.61
CA LEU A 222 22.20 1.19 -3.41
C LEU A 222 23.48 0.90 -2.61
N THR A 223 23.42 1.09 -1.29
CA THR A 223 24.51 0.80 -0.35
C THR A 223 23.95 0.01 0.83
N GLY A 224 24.56 -1.13 1.16
CA GLY A 224 24.27 -1.85 2.40
C GLY A 224 24.92 -1.16 3.60
N LEU A 225 24.25 -1.15 4.76
CA LEU A 225 24.73 -0.48 5.97
C LEU A 225 24.93 -1.43 7.16
N ARG A 226 24.87 -2.73 6.92
CA ARG A 226 24.97 -3.74 7.99
C ARG A 226 26.39 -4.29 8.09
N PRO A 227 27.19 -3.93 9.13
CA PRO A 227 28.46 -4.59 9.37
C PRO A 227 28.26 -6.09 9.63
N GLN A 228 29.33 -6.87 9.50
CA GLN A 228 29.29 -8.32 9.68
C GLN A 228 28.71 -8.68 11.06
N GLY A 229 27.71 -9.59 11.08
CA GLY A 229 27.04 -10.03 12.30
C GLY A 229 25.92 -9.12 12.78
N PHE A 230 25.67 -7.98 12.13
CA PHE A 230 24.54 -7.10 12.45
C PHE A 230 23.33 -7.40 11.55
N GLU A 231 22.30 -7.98 12.14
CA GLU A 231 21.07 -8.45 11.46
C GLU A 231 19.81 -7.77 12.02
N PRO A 232 19.68 -6.43 11.90
CA PRO A 232 18.60 -5.70 12.54
C PRO A 232 17.25 -5.93 11.85
N GLN A 233 16.27 -6.44 12.61
CA GLN A 233 14.86 -6.37 12.24
C GLN A 233 14.34 -4.95 12.50
N VAL A 234 14.62 -4.02 11.60
CA VAL A 234 14.41 -2.59 11.80
C VAL A 234 12.90 -2.27 11.86
N SER A 235 12.44 -1.86 13.04
CA SER A 235 11.04 -1.50 13.29
C SER A 235 10.83 -0.01 13.53
N ALA A 236 11.89 0.76 13.78
CA ALA A 236 11.84 2.23 13.84
C ALA A 236 13.22 2.85 13.53
N MET A 237 13.21 4.07 12.99
CA MET A 237 14.42 4.85 12.71
C MET A 237 14.18 6.33 13.01
N ASP A 238 15.18 7.03 13.55
CA ASP A 238 15.19 8.50 13.63
C ASP A 238 16.63 9.03 13.68
N TRP A 239 16.81 10.31 13.34
CA TRP A 239 18.13 10.94 13.24
C TRP A 239 18.47 11.77 14.47
N LEU A 240 19.72 11.66 14.91
CA LEU A 240 20.29 12.57 15.89
C LEU A 240 20.86 13.82 15.18
N PRO A 241 20.95 14.98 15.89
CA PRO A 241 21.52 16.21 15.32
C PRO A 241 22.98 16.09 14.88
N ASP A 242 23.72 15.12 15.43
CA ASP A 242 25.13 14.85 15.09
C ASP A 242 25.30 13.98 13.83
N GLY A 243 24.20 13.55 13.19
CA GLY A 243 24.21 12.74 11.98
C GLY A 243 24.16 11.23 12.23
N ARG A 244 24.17 10.77 13.48
CA ARG A 244 23.98 9.34 13.80
C ARG A 244 22.52 8.92 13.60
N LEU A 245 22.34 7.67 13.21
CA LEU A 245 21.03 7.04 13.02
C LEU A 245 20.67 6.19 14.23
N ALA A 246 19.55 6.50 14.89
CA ALA A 246 18.97 5.63 15.90
C ALA A 246 18.06 4.58 15.23
N VAL A 247 18.24 3.32 15.59
CA VAL A 247 17.48 2.18 15.06
C VAL A 247 16.88 1.40 16.22
N ALA A 248 15.57 1.17 16.20
CA ALA A 248 14.93 0.19 17.08
C ALA A 248 14.70 -1.14 16.33
N THR A 249 14.88 -2.26 17.03
CA THR A 249 14.62 -3.60 16.50
C THR A 249 13.39 -4.25 17.14
N TRP A 250 12.63 -5.00 16.34
CA TRP A 250 11.35 -5.59 16.79
C TRP A 250 11.51 -6.61 17.92
N GLY A 251 12.50 -7.49 17.85
CA GLY A 251 12.75 -8.53 18.88
C GLY A 251 11.83 -9.78 18.78
N GLY A 252 10.82 -9.77 17.91
CA GLY A 252 9.93 -10.90 17.65
C GLY A 252 8.60 -10.84 18.40
N SER A 253 7.64 -11.65 17.95
CA SER A 253 6.26 -11.63 18.45
C SER A 253 6.14 -11.98 19.93
N ASN A 254 5.36 -11.18 20.66
CA ASN A 254 5.06 -11.33 22.08
C ASN A 254 6.28 -11.38 22.99
N ASN A 255 7.37 -10.73 22.59
CA ASN A 255 8.63 -10.76 23.31
C ASN A 255 9.01 -9.39 23.87
N THR A 256 9.98 -9.37 24.79
CA THR A 256 10.53 -8.14 25.40
C THR A 256 12.05 -8.11 25.19
N THR A 257 12.43 -8.23 23.91
CA THR A 257 13.81 -8.38 23.43
C THR A 257 14.18 -7.29 22.43
N GLY A 258 13.29 -6.33 22.19
CA GLY A 258 13.58 -5.20 21.32
C GLY A 258 14.73 -4.37 21.88
N ASP A 259 15.63 -3.97 21.00
CA ASP A 259 16.82 -3.18 21.32
C ASP A 259 16.78 -1.82 20.60
N VAL A 260 17.58 -0.87 21.07
CA VAL A 260 17.90 0.36 20.35
C VAL A 260 19.40 0.44 20.12
N TYR A 261 19.79 0.82 18.91
CA TYR A 261 21.17 1.00 18.49
C TYR A 261 21.38 2.42 17.96
N LEU A 262 22.56 2.99 18.21
CA LEU A 262 23.07 4.15 17.50
C LEU A 262 24.09 3.69 16.45
N LEU A 263 23.91 4.16 15.23
CA LEU A 263 24.79 3.86 14.10
C LEU A 263 25.49 5.12 13.65
N ASP A 264 26.81 5.01 13.44
CA ASP A 264 27.65 6.08 12.92
C ASP A 264 28.24 5.70 11.56
N ASN A 265 28.76 6.70 10.83
CA ASN A 265 29.29 6.57 9.47
C ASN A 265 28.27 6.00 8.46
N VAL A 266 26.98 6.25 8.62
CA VAL A 266 25.92 5.78 7.69
C VAL A 266 25.66 6.74 6.53
N THR A 267 26.15 7.97 6.62
CA THR A 267 25.95 9.04 5.64
C THR A 267 27.10 9.16 4.64
N GLY A 268 26.90 9.92 3.56
CA GLY A 268 27.89 10.14 2.52
C GLY A 268 28.36 8.87 1.82
N SER A 269 29.66 8.84 1.45
CA SER A 269 30.31 7.69 0.81
C SER A 269 30.73 6.64 1.84
N THR A 270 29.82 5.69 2.08
CA THR A 270 29.97 4.67 3.12
C THR A 270 29.78 3.24 2.60
N GLY A 271 29.98 2.26 3.48
CA GLY A 271 29.77 0.83 3.25
C GLY A 271 29.72 0.06 4.58
N PRO A 272 29.34 -1.22 4.54
CA PRO A 272 29.22 -2.08 5.73
C PRO A 272 30.47 -2.13 6.62
N ASP A 273 31.65 -1.98 6.01
CA ASP A 273 32.96 -2.01 6.66
C ASP A 273 33.29 -0.75 7.48
N LYS A 274 32.57 0.35 7.22
CA LYS A 274 32.78 1.64 7.91
C LYS A 274 31.74 1.94 8.99
N VAL A 275 30.55 1.33 8.88
CA VAL A 275 29.46 1.54 9.82
C VAL A 275 29.84 0.98 11.18
N THR A 276 29.69 1.80 12.21
CA THR A 276 29.83 1.35 13.60
C THR A 276 28.45 1.29 14.26
N VAL A 277 28.29 0.35 15.20
CA VAL A 277 27.02 0.08 15.85
C VAL A 277 27.24 0.02 17.35
N LYS A 278 26.47 0.79 18.12
CA LYS A 278 26.45 0.75 19.58
C LYS A 278 25.04 0.45 20.06
N LYS A 279 24.85 -0.63 20.82
CA LYS A 279 23.59 -0.89 21.52
C LYS A 279 23.46 0.11 22.67
N VAL A 280 22.34 0.81 22.74
CA VAL A 280 22.08 1.85 23.75
C VAL A 280 20.87 1.55 24.63
N ALA A 281 19.98 0.63 24.22
CA ALA A 281 18.88 0.15 25.05
C ALA A 281 18.50 -1.29 24.68
N SER A 282 17.85 -1.98 25.62
CA SER A 282 17.34 -3.34 25.46
C SER A 282 16.10 -3.58 26.33
N GLY A 283 15.44 -4.72 26.18
CA GLY A 283 14.30 -5.08 27.02
C GLY A 283 13.02 -4.32 26.67
N LEU A 284 12.85 -3.92 25.41
CA LEU A 284 11.67 -3.22 24.93
C LEU A 284 10.67 -4.22 24.33
N LYS A 285 9.38 -4.01 24.61
CA LYS A 285 8.28 -4.85 24.13
C LYS A 285 7.83 -4.44 22.74
N GLU A 286 8.45 -5.08 21.75
CA GLU A 286 8.14 -4.94 20.32
C GLU A 286 8.04 -3.47 19.89
N PRO A 287 9.14 -2.71 19.99
CA PRO A 287 9.14 -1.29 19.68
C PRO A 287 8.78 -1.08 18.22
N MET A 288 7.88 -0.14 17.94
CA MET A 288 7.38 0.17 16.59
C MET A 288 7.47 1.66 16.25
N GLY A 289 8.13 2.44 17.10
CA GLY A 289 8.47 3.83 16.84
C GLY A 289 9.60 4.33 17.71
N ILE A 290 10.40 5.25 17.17
CA ILE A 290 11.48 5.93 17.89
C ILE A 290 11.48 7.40 17.46
N LYS A 291 11.76 8.31 18.41
CA LYS A 291 11.95 9.72 18.13
C LYS A 291 13.02 10.32 19.03
N TYR A 292 13.92 11.11 18.48
CA TYR A 292 14.84 11.96 19.22
C TYR A 292 14.19 13.34 19.46
N VAL A 293 14.11 13.76 20.73
CA VAL A 293 13.55 15.06 21.15
C VAL A 293 14.33 15.58 22.34
N ASP A 294 14.89 16.79 22.21
CA ASP A 294 15.56 17.54 23.28
C ASP A 294 16.59 16.71 24.08
N GLY A 295 17.52 16.05 23.38
CA GLY A 295 18.57 15.27 24.04
C GLY A 295 18.18 13.83 24.40
N LYS A 296 16.93 13.42 24.17
CA LYS A 296 16.43 12.11 24.62
C LYS A 296 15.80 11.31 23.49
N LEU A 297 15.88 9.98 23.60
CA LEU A 297 15.17 9.05 22.74
C LEU A 297 13.85 8.63 23.41
N TYR A 298 12.79 8.56 22.61
CA TYR A 298 11.47 8.08 23.01
C TYR A 298 11.09 6.90 22.13
N VAL A 299 10.61 5.82 22.74
CA VAL A 299 10.26 4.58 22.06
C VAL A 299 8.79 4.25 22.29
N SER A 300 8.07 4.05 21.19
CA SER A 300 6.70 3.51 21.22
C SER A 300 6.77 1.98 21.28
N GLN A 301 6.34 1.41 22.40
CA GLN A 301 6.18 -0.03 22.62
C GLN A 301 4.71 -0.42 22.45
N LYS A 302 4.35 -1.71 22.47
CA LYS A 302 2.95 -2.14 22.31
C LYS A 302 1.92 -1.44 23.21
N HIS A 303 2.32 -1.09 24.43
CA HIS A 303 1.42 -0.66 25.52
C HIS A 303 1.79 0.70 26.15
N GLU A 304 2.94 1.26 25.77
CA GLU A 304 3.44 2.50 26.38
C GLU A 304 4.40 3.28 25.48
N LEU A 305 4.55 4.57 25.81
CA LEU A 305 5.62 5.42 25.33
C LEU A 305 6.69 5.54 26.43
N THR A 306 7.94 5.25 26.09
CA THR A 306 9.04 5.19 27.04
C THR A 306 10.14 6.16 26.65
N GLU A 307 10.55 7.01 27.57
CA GLU A 307 11.72 7.86 27.47
C GLU A 307 12.95 7.09 27.97
N LEU A 308 14.00 7.08 27.16
CA LEU A 308 15.29 6.46 27.47
C LEU A 308 16.22 7.54 28.05
N ASN A 309 16.72 7.31 29.26
CA ASN A 309 17.63 8.22 29.95
C ASN A 309 18.97 7.55 30.22
N ASP A 310 20.01 8.12 29.65
CA ASP A 310 21.40 7.94 30.07
C ASP A 310 21.67 8.91 31.24
N THR A 311 22.12 8.38 32.37
CA THR A 311 22.35 9.14 33.61
C THR A 311 23.82 9.29 33.98
N ASP A 312 24.72 8.61 33.30
CA ASP A 312 26.17 8.62 33.58
C ASP A 312 27.03 9.05 32.37
N GLY A 313 26.40 9.31 31.21
CA GLY A 313 27.01 9.89 30.03
C GLY A 313 27.73 8.90 29.14
N ASP A 314 27.52 7.59 29.33
CA ASP A 314 28.13 6.54 28.51
C ASP A 314 27.30 6.19 27.25
N GLU A 315 26.21 6.92 27.00
CA GLU A 315 25.19 6.75 25.97
C GLU A 315 24.36 5.45 26.08
N VAL A 316 24.49 4.69 27.16
CA VAL A 316 23.65 3.52 27.46
C VAL A 316 22.49 3.97 28.35
N THR A 317 21.32 3.37 28.11
CA THR A 317 20.12 3.70 28.87
C THR A 317 20.15 3.06 30.23
N ASN A 318 20.18 3.89 31.28
CA ASN A 318 20.21 3.45 32.67
C ASN A 318 18.83 3.53 33.32
N GLN A 319 17.98 4.43 32.82
CA GLN A 319 16.63 4.64 33.35
C GLN A 319 15.59 4.73 32.22
N TYR A 320 14.56 3.90 32.33
CA TYR A 320 13.40 3.88 31.45
C TYR A 320 12.26 4.60 32.14
N ARG A 321 11.87 5.78 31.63
CA ARG A 321 10.75 6.55 32.17
C ARG A 321 9.53 6.35 31.28
N ARG A 322 8.50 5.72 31.84
CA ARG A 322 7.18 5.64 31.18
C ARG A 322 6.54 7.02 31.10
N VAL A 323 6.29 7.49 29.87
CA VAL A 323 5.66 8.80 29.58
C VAL A 323 4.14 8.66 29.55
N ALA A 324 3.63 7.64 28.85
CA ALA A 324 2.20 7.40 28.69
C ALA A 324 1.91 5.91 28.48
N THR A 325 0.67 5.52 28.73
CA THR A 325 0.14 4.18 28.44
C THR A 325 -1.15 4.25 27.65
N TRP A 326 -1.47 3.20 26.92
CA TRP A 326 -2.75 3.04 26.23
C TRP A 326 -3.29 1.62 26.42
N PRO A 327 -4.60 1.39 26.15
CA PRO A 327 -5.17 0.05 26.24
C PRO A 327 -4.43 -0.97 25.38
N PHE A 328 -4.22 -2.16 25.96
CA PHE A 328 -3.53 -3.29 25.35
C PHE A 328 -4.15 -4.60 25.89
N GLY A 329 -4.61 -5.47 25.00
CA GLY A 329 -5.31 -6.70 25.31
C GLY A 329 -4.42 -7.93 25.32
N GLY A 330 -3.11 -7.78 25.07
CA GLY A 330 -2.15 -8.90 25.05
C GLY A 330 -2.05 -9.62 23.71
N ASN A 331 -2.74 -9.14 22.67
CA ASN A 331 -2.72 -9.80 21.36
C ASN A 331 -1.40 -9.54 20.62
N PHE A 332 -0.95 -10.53 19.83
CA PHE A 332 0.33 -10.47 19.11
C PHE A 332 0.41 -9.35 18.08
N HIS A 333 -0.74 -8.82 17.65
CA HIS A 333 -0.83 -7.86 16.57
C HIS A 333 -1.29 -6.46 17.03
N GLU A 334 -1.35 -6.23 18.34
CA GLU A 334 -1.62 -4.92 18.93
C GLU A 334 -0.32 -4.09 19.03
N PHE A 335 0.10 -3.54 17.90
CA PHE A 335 1.25 -2.65 17.75
C PHE A 335 0.93 -1.18 18.00
N ALA A 336 1.96 -0.39 18.25
CA ALA A 336 1.88 1.06 18.40
C ALA A 336 2.87 1.74 17.43
N PHE A 337 2.41 1.98 16.21
CA PHE A 337 3.24 2.41 15.08
C PHE A 337 3.53 3.90 15.11
N GLY A 338 4.80 4.28 15.00
CA GLY A 338 5.24 5.65 15.25
C GLY A 338 6.70 5.90 14.90
N LEU A 339 7.28 7.05 15.26
CA LEU A 339 6.73 8.08 16.13
C LEU A 339 6.96 9.46 15.50
N LEU A 340 5.92 10.27 15.38
CA LEU A 340 6.09 11.68 14.97
C LEU A 340 6.10 12.57 16.21
N TYR A 341 6.72 13.74 16.09
CA TYR A 341 6.72 14.76 17.14
C TYR A 341 6.57 16.16 16.55
N LYS A 342 5.68 16.96 17.12
CA LYS A 342 5.48 18.37 16.78
C LYS A 342 4.81 19.09 17.95
N ASP A 343 5.24 20.31 18.24
CA ASP A 343 4.61 21.24 19.20
C ASP A 343 4.33 20.63 20.59
N GLY A 344 5.26 19.81 21.11
CA GLY A 344 5.12 19.18 22.44
C GLY A 344 4.29 17.89 22.46
N PHE A 345 3.82 17.41 21.29
CA PHE A 345 3.02 16.20 21.17
C PHE A 345 3.73 15.15 20.32
N PHE A 346 3.66 13.90 20.79
CA PHE A 346 3.96 12.74 19.97
C PHE A 346 2.71 12.24 19.25
N TYR A 347 2.85 11.71 18.04
CA TYR A 347 1.75 11.09 17.29
C TYR A 347 2.13 9.67 16.88
N LEU A 348 1.19 8.74 17.06
CA LEU A 348 1.34 7.34 16.70
C LEU A 348 -0.02 6.69 16.43
N ASN A 349 -0.01 5.51 15.83
CA ASN A 349 -1.21 4.74 15.57
C ASN A 349 -1.26 3.46 16.42
N LEU A 350 -2.45 3.14 16.93
CA LEU A 350 -2.73 1.88 17.62
C LEU A 350 -3.43 0.93 16.66
N SER A 351 -2.85 -0.23 16.35
CA SER A 351 -3.52 -1.26 15.53
C SER A 351 -4.57 -2.05 16.32
N VAL A 352 -5.52 -2.67 15.65
CA VAL A 352 -6.48 -3.58 16.28
C VAL A 352 -5.88 -4.97 16.53
N SER A 353 -6.51 -5.74 17.40
CA SER A 353 -6.23 -7.17 17.56
C SER A 353 -6.67 -7.95 16.32
N ILE A 354 -5.86 -8.94 15.92
CA ILE A 354 -6.20 -9.89 14.87
C ILE A 354 -6.01 -11.34 15.36
N ASN A 355 -6.73 -12.25 14.72
CA ASN A 355 -6.54 -13.69 14.89
C ASN A 355 -5.43 -14.18 13.95
N TYR A 356 -4.81 -15.32 14.29
CA TYR A 356 -4.01 -16.06 13.32
C TYR A 356 -4.83 -16.32 12.05
N GLY A 357 -4.22 -16.16 10.88
CA GLY A 357 -4.90 -16.18 9.58
C GLY A 357 -5.40 -14.81 9.11
N GLY A 358 -5.17 -13.75 9.89
CA GLY A 358 -5.34 -12.38 9.44
C GLY A 358 -6.72 -11.81 9.68
N ALA A 359 -7.71 -12.53 10.17
CA ALA A 359 -9.05 -11.98 10.46
C ALA A 359 -9.01 -11.00 11.65
N THR A 360 -9.79 -9.92 11.61
CA THR A 360 -9.95 -9.01 12.76
C THR A 360 -10.56 -9.76 13.94
N THR A 361 -9.99 -9.65 15.14
CA THR A 361 -10.58 -10.26 16.35
C THR A 361 -11.91 -9.58 16.68
N ASN A 362 -12.95 -10.34 17.03
CA ASN A 362 -14.25 -9.80 17.41
C ASN A 362 -14.86 -10.65 18.53
N PRO A 363 -15.14 -10.09 19.73
CA PRO A 363 -14.91 -8.70 20.14
C PRO A 363 -13.42 -8.34 20.28
N GLN A 364 -13.10 -7.05 20.18
CA GLN A 364 -11.76 -6.51 20.46
C GLN A 364 -11.49 -6.57 21.98
N PRO A 365 -10.31 -7.07 22.41
CA PRO A 365 -10.00 -7.25 23.83
C PRO A 365 -9.63 -5.95 24.55
N ALA A 366 -9.27 -4.89 23.82
CA ALA A 366 -8.91 -3.60 24.36
C ALA A 366 -9.70 -2.46 23.68
N PRO A 367 -10.20 -1.48 24.45
CA PRO A 367 -10.94 -0.34 23.90
C PRO A 367 -10.01 0.60 23.12
N ASN A 368 -10.60 1.37 22.20
CA ASN A 368 -9.97 2.50 21.49
C ASN A 368 -8.68 2.17 20.71
N ARG A 369 -8.43 0.89 20.41
CA ARG A 369 -7.48 0.47 19.37
C ARG A 369 -7.99 0.92 17.99
N GLY A 370 -7.20 0.77 16.93
CA GLY A 370 -7.61 1.23 15.59
C GLY A 370 -7.72 2.75 15.46
N THR A 371 -6.88 3.50 16.19
CA THR A 371 -6.91 4.96 16.26
C THR A 371 -5.54 5.59 16.03
N THR A 372 -5.53 6.81 15.50
CA THR A 372 -4.39 7.71 15.62
C THR A 372 -4.54 8.48 16.93
N ILE A 373 -3.51 8.46 17.76
CA ILE A 373 -3.46 9.19 19.03
C ILE A 373 -2.38 10.26 18.99
N LYS A 374 -2.55 11.27 19.85
CA LYS A 374 -1.48 12.18 20.24
C LYS A 374 -1.21 12.08 21.74
N VAL A 375 0.05 12.21 22.14
CA VAL A 375 0.50 12.12 23.52
C VAL A 375 1.21 13.42 23.90
N ASN A 376 0.72 14.11 24.92
CA ASN A 376 1.41 15.28 25.47
C ASN A 376 2.72 14.82 26.13
N ARG A 377 3.86 15.34 25.67
CA ARG A 377 5.18 14.94 26.18
C ARG A 377 5.37 15.21 27.67
N GLN A 378 4.82 16.30 28.18
CA GLN A 378 5.01 16.75 29.56
C GLN A 378 4.10 15.99 30.53
N THR A 379 2.82 15.87 30.19
CA THR A 379 1.81 15.30 31.10
C THR A 379 1.58 13.80 30.89
N GLY A 380 1.96 13.26 29.73
CA GLY A 380 1.62 11.89 29.35
C GLY A 380 0.17 11.71 28.90
N GLU A 381 -0.61 12.79 28.81
CA GLU A 381 -2.02 12.72 28.42
C GLU A 381 -2.18 12.22 26.99
N VAL A 382 -3.04 11.21 26.80
CA VAL A 382 -3.38 10.61 25.51
C VAL A 382 -4.70 11.20 25.00
N SER A 383 -4.70 11.78 23.80
CA SER A 383 -5.91 12.23 23.10
C SER A 383 -6.09 11.49 21.77
N TYR A 384 -7.33 11.23 21.39
CA TYR A 384 -7.67 10.55 20.15
C TYR A 384 -7.93 11.54 19.01
N VAL A 385 -7.30 11.31 17.86
CA VAL A 385 -7.38 12.21 16.69
C VAL A 385 -8.38 11.68 15.67
N ALA A 386 -8.21 10.44 15.23
CA ALA A 386 -9.05 9.79 14.23
C ALA A 386 -9.15 8.28 14.51
N GLY A 387 -10.13 7.61 13.91
CA GLY A 387 -10.37 6.18 14.12
C GLY A 387 -10.76 5.44 12.85
N GLY A 388 -11.10 4.17 13.02
CA GLY A 388 -11.41 3.27 11.92
C GLY A 388 -10.19 2.80 11.15
N LEU A 389 -9.05 2.71 11.84
CA LEU A 389 -7.83 2.09 11.34
C LEU A 389 -7.79 0.61 11.73
N ARG A 390 -7.12 -0.22 10.92
CA ARG A 390 -6.97 -1.65 11.22
C ARG A 390 -5.54 -1.98 11.64
N THR A 391 -4.61 -1.94 10.70
CA THR A 391 -3.19 -2.18 10.92
C THR A 391 -2.40 -1.04 10.28
N PRO A 392 -2.41 0.14 10.92
CA PRO A 392 -1.84 1.36 10.36
C PRO A 392 -0.32 1.42 10.57
N ASN A 393 0.44 0.53 9.91
CA ASN A 393 1.89 0.37 10.10
C ASN A 393 2.67 1.66 9.79
N GLY A 394 2.24 2.45 8.82
CA GLY A 394 2.91 3.70 8.47
C GLY A 394 2.22 4.93 9.04
N ILE A 395 3.02 5.83 9.61
CA ILE A 395 2.63 7.20 9.96
C ILE A 395 3.76 8.16 9.57
N GLY A 396 3.42 9.30 8.98
CA GLY A 396 4.40 10.25 8.45
C GLY A 396 3.83 11.62 8.17
N TRP A 397 4.72 12.61 8.03
CA TRP A 397 4.37 13.93 7.57
C TRP A 397 4.20 13.93 6.05
N GLY A 398 3.13 14.57 5.58
CA GLY A 398 2.87 14.80 4.17
C GLY A 398 2.79 16.30 3.84
N PRO A 399 2.16 16.63 2.70
CA PRO A 399 1.92 18.01 2.29
C PRO A 399 1.27 18.84 3.40
N GLU A 400 1.57 20.14 3.42
CA GLU A 400 1.02 21.10 4.38
C GLU A 400 1.40 20.81 5.85
N GLY A 401 2.33 19.87 6.09
CA GLY A 401 2.74 19.45 7.43
C GLY A 401 1.67 18.63 8.15
N ASP A 402 0.74 18.03 7.40
CA ASP A 402 -0.33 17.19 7.92
C ASP A 402 0.14 15.73 8.11
N VAL A 403 -0.61 14.98 8.92
CA VAL A 403 -0.34 13.56 9.20
C VAL A 403 -1.01 12.68 8.16
N PHE A 404 -0.21 11.79 7.56
CA PHE A 404 -0.68 10.75 6.65
C PHE A 404 -0.38 9.36 7.21
N VAL A 405 -1.29 8.42 6.96
CA VAL A 405 -1.23 7.06 7.48
C VAL A 405 -1.45 6.06 6.36
N THR A 406 -0.60 5.05 6.28
CA THR A 406 -0.85 3.86 5.46
C THR A 406 -1.47 2.79 6.34
N ASP A 407 -2.57 2.19 5.88
CA ASP A 407 -3.33 1.20 6.62
C ASP A 407 -3.57 -0.04 5.77
N ASN A 408 -3.41 -1.21 6.39
CA ASN A 408 -3.53 -2.48 5.70
C ASN A 408 -5.01 -2.88 5.51
N GLN A 409 -5.27 -3.57 4.41
CA GLN A 409 -6.49 -4.31 4.11
C GLN A 409 -6.91 -5.27 5.23
N GLY A 410 -8.17 -5.70 5.23
CA GLY A 410 -8.73 -6.74 6.10
C GLY A 410 -10.23 -6.58 6.28
N GLY A 411 -10.76 -6.97 7.45
CA GLY A 411 -12.20 -6.83 7.73
C GLY A 411 -12.67 -5.39 7.56
N TRP A 412 -13.65 -5.18 6.69
CA TRP A 412 -14.23 -3.90 6.25
C TRP A 412 -13.27 -2.96 5.50
N LEU A 413 -12.02 -3.37 5.28
CA LEU A 413 -10.99 -2.63 4.57
C LEU A 413 -10.57 -3.42 3.33
N PRO A 414 -11.18 -3.17 2.17
CA PRO A 414 -11.05 -4.08 1.04
C PRO A 414 -9.65 -4.14 0.43
N SER A 415 -8.91 -3.03 0.48
CA SER A 415 -7.52 -2.93 0.04
C SER A 415 -6.73 -2.04 0.99
N SER A 416 -5.41 -2.10 0.89
CA SER A 416 -4.52 -1.16 1.58
C SER A 416 -4.77 0.27 1.08
N LYS A 417 -4.48 1.28 1.90
CA LYS A 417 -4.80 2.68 1.59
C LYS A 417 -3.86 3.68 2.23
N LEU A 418 -3.72 4.85 1.60
CA LEU A 418 -3.14 6.06 2.18
C LEU A 418 -4.28 6.99 2.65
N LEU A 419 -4.16 7.49 3.87
CA LEU A 419 -5.17 8.29 4.56
C LEU A 419 -4.59 9.64 4.95
N HIS A 420 -5.44 10.67 4.89
CA HIS A 420 -5.16 11.99 5.45
C HIS A 420 -5.84 12.13 6.81
N VAL A 421 -5.04 12.18 7.87
CA VAL A 421 -5.54 12.20 9.25
C VAL A 421 -5.90 13.63 9.66
N LYS A 422 -7.15 13.82 10.08
CA LYS A 422 -7.65 15.03 10.74
C LYS A 422 -8.53 14.65 11.92
N GLN A 423 -8.67 15.57 12.87
CA GLN A 423 -9.53 15.39 14.03
C GLN A 423 -10.94 14.96 13.62
N GLY A 424 -11.44 13.87 14.20
CA GLY A 424 -12.82 13.41 14.01
C GLY A 424 -13.07 12.56 12.76
N ARG A 425 -12.06 12.29 11.93
CA ARG A 425 -12.20 11.41 10.76
C ARG A 425 -12.34 9.93 11.16
N PHE A 426 -13.10 9.19 10.35
CA PHE A 426 -13.31 7.75 10.50
C PHE A 426 -13.04 7.04 9.18
N PHE A 427 -12.25 5.96 9.23
CA PHE A 427 -11.71 5.31 8.02
C PHE A 427 -12.29 3.92 7.75
N ASN A 428 -13.53 3.64 8.17
CA ASN A 428 -14.31 2.46 7.77
C ASN A 428 -13.91 1.10 8.37
N HIS A 429 -12.98 1.04 9.34
CA HIS A 429 -12.84 -0.15 10.19
C HIS A 429 -13.77 -0.02 11.39
N TYR A 430 -14.74 -0.91 11.54
CA TYR A 430 -15.63 -0.92 12.71
C TYR A 430 -15.13 -1.89 13.76
N MET A 431 -15.26 -1.52 15.04
CA MET A 431 -14.90 -2.36 16.17
C MET A 431 -16.14 -2.79 16.98
N ASN A 432 -15.95 -3.84 17.77
CA ASN A 432 -16.91 -4.27 18.77
C ASN A 432 -16.16 -4.53 20.09
N PRO A 433 -16.40 -3.77 21.18
CA PRO A 433 -17.29 -2.60 21.25
C PRO A 433 -16.82 -1.47 20.32
N ALA A 434 -17.74 -0.57 19.96
CA ALA A 434 -17.50 0.52 19.03
C ALA A 434 -16.39 1.45 19.51
N GLY A 435 -15.54 1.89 18.57
CA GLY A 435 -14.50 2.88 18.82
C GLY A 435 -15.02 4.30 18.97
N PRO A 436 -14.14 5.24 19.37
CA PRO A 436 -14.53 6.64 19.65
C PRO A 436 -15.00 7.42 18.42
N PHE A 437 -14.77 6.91 17.21
CA PHE A 437 -15.14 7.56 15.94
C PHE A 437 -16.06 6.72 15.07
N ASP A 438 -16.49 5.52 15.49
CA ASP A 438 -17.28 4.60 14.66
C ASP A 438 -18.64 5.19 14.25
N GLY A 439 -19.16 6.17 15.01
CA GLY A 439 -20.38 6.91 14.66
C GLY A 439 -20.18 8.07 13.68
N ARG A 440 -18.95 8.31 13.17
CA ARG A 440 -18.66 9.40 12.23
C ARG A 440 -18.84 8.94 10.78
N PRO A 441 -19.14 9.86 9.85
CA PRO A 441 -19.17 9.53 8.42
C PRO A 441 -17.82 8.98 7.94
N VAL A 442 -17.89 7.98 7.06
CA VAL A 442 -16.70 7.39 6.43
C VAL A 442 -15.98 8.44 5.59
N THR A 443 -14.70 8.64 5.89
CA THR A 443 -13.80 9.44 5.08
C THR A 443 -13.14 8.56 4.02
N LYS A 444 -13.20 8.99 2.76
CA LYS A 444 -12.58 8.27 1.64
C LYS A 444 -11.05 8.30 1.76
N PRO A 445 -10.35 7.24 1.31
CA PRO A 445 -8.90 7.26 1.27
C PRO A 445 -8.39 8.26 0.23
N VAL A 446 -7.17 8.75 0.47
CA VAL A 446 -6.45 9.59 -0.49
C VAL A 446 -5.98 8.76 -1.67
N LEU A 447 -5.37 7.60 -1.38
CA LEU A 447 -5.01 6.60 -2.36
C LEU A 447 -5.50 5.23 -1.89
N TRP A 448 -6.12 4.48 -2.77
CA TRP A 448 -6.10 3.02 -2.70
C TRP A 448 -4.74 2.52 -3.15
N LEU A 449 -4.25 1.49 -2.45
CA LEU A 449 -3.06 0.74 -2.77
C LEU A 449 -3.52 -0.69 -3.11
N PRO A 450 -3.79 -0.98 -4.40
CA PRO A 450 -4.36 -2.24 -4.82
C PRO A 450 -3.57 -3.46 -4.36
N GLN A 451 -4.29 -4.32 -3.62
CA GLN A 451 -3.79 -5.55 -3.05
C GLN A 451 -3.23 -6.49 -4.12
N ASN A 452 -2.08 -7.09 -3.87
CA ASN A 452 -1.34 -7.99 -4.77
C ASN A 452 -0.83 -7.36 -6.08
N GLU A 453 -1.09 -6.07 -6.33
CA GLU A 453 -0.66 -5.38 -7.55
C GLU A 453 0.47 -4.38 -7.29
N ILE A 454 0.34 -3.60 -6.21
CA ILE A 454 1.31 -2.57 -5.80
C ILE A 454 1.53 -2.45 -4.29
N GLY A 455 0.65 -2.99 -3.46
CA GLY A 455 0.82 -2.98 -2.01
C GLY A 455 0.13 -4.16 -1.33
N ASN A 456 0.69 -4.63 -0.22
CA ASN A 456 0.15 -5.73 0.60
C ASN A 456 0.26 -5.43 2.09
N SER A 457 1.26 -4.64 2.50
CA SER A 457 1.54 -4.25 3.88
C SER A 457 2.35 -2.94 3.88
N PRO A 458 1.73 -1.83 3.43
CA PRO A 458 2.43 -0.56 3.28
C PRO A 458 2.92 -0.04 4.63
N SER A 459 4.06 0.65 4.61
CA SER A 459 4.75 1.15 5.79
C SER A 459 4.91 2.68 5.73
N THR A 460 5.86 3.24 6.49
CA THR A 460 6.03 4.68 6.73
C THR A 460 5.83 5.54 5.49
N PRO A 461 4.78 6.38 5.43
CA PRO A 461 4.68 7.39 4.40
C PRO A 461 5.68 8.53 4.68
N LEU A 462 6.23 9.12 3.63
CA LEU A 462 7.24 10.18 3.71
C LEU A 462 7.09 11.08 2.49
N GLN A 463 7.04 12.40 2.67
CA GLN A 463 7.09 13.31 1.52
C GLN A 463 8.54 13.52 1.06
N LEU A 464 8.79 13.40 -0.24
CA LEU A 464 10.08 13.77 -0.84
C LEU A 464 10.14 15.27 -1.09
N THR A 465 11.22 15.93 -0.70
CA THR A 465 11.40 17.38 -0.86
C THR A 465 12.26 17.77 -2.08
N GLU A 466 13.03 16.83 -2.63
CA GLU A 466 14.01 17.08 -3.69
C GLU A 466 13.92 16.05 -4.83
N GLY A 467 14.68 16.29 -5.90
CA GLY A 467 14.75 15.39 -7.06
C GLY A 467 13.56 15.51 -8.03
N PRO A 468 13.51 14.67 -9.07
CA PRO A 468 12.54 14.79 -10.17
C PRO A 468 11.07 14.65 -9.71
N PHE A 469 10.87 14.05 -8.55
CA PHE A 469 9.56 13.75 -7.98
C PHE A 469 9.32 14.45 -6.63
N ALA A 470 10.00 15.57 -6.37
CA ALA A 470 9.75 16.43 -5.22
C ALA A 470 8.25 16.75 -5.06
N GLY A 471 7.79 16.83 -3.82
CA GLY A 471 6.39 17.05 -3.44
C GLY A 471 5.55 15.77 -3.31
N GLN A 472 6.01 14.64 -3.87
CA GLN A 472 5.27 13.38 -3.81
C GLN A 472 5.54 12.57 -2.54
N MET A 473 4.62 11.69 -2.21
CA MET A 473 4.75 10.74 -1.11
C MET A 473 5.55 9.51 -1.53
N LEU A 474 6.29 8.94 -0.60
CA LEU A 474 6.90 7.62 -0.64
C LEU A 474 6.28 6.76 0.45
N PHE A 475 6.23 5.46 0.26
CA PHE A 475 5.96 4.50 1.33
C PHE A 475 6.63 3.17 0.98
N GLY A 476 7.21 2.51 1.98
CA GLY A 476 7.71 1.15 1.83
C GLY A 476 6.58 0.13 1.88
N ASP A 477 6.89 -1.14 1.61
CA ASP A 477 5.97 -2.25 1.86
C ASP A 477 6.73 -3.47 2.41
N VAL A 478 6.16 -4.12 3.43
CA VAL A 478 6.77 -5.27 4.12
C VAL A 478 6.60 -6.57 3.33
N THR A 479 5.45 -6.75 2.67
CA THR A 479 5.06 -8.01 2.03
C THR A 479 5.21 -7.96 0.51
N TYR A 480 4.64 -6.94 -0.13
CA TYR A 480 4.87 -6.67 -1.55
C TYR A 480 6.34 -6.32 -1.80
N GLY A 481 6.93 -5.58 -0.85
CA GLY A 481 8.32 -5.17 -0.87
C GLY A 481 8.56 -3.82 -1.53
N GLY A 482 9.81 -3.35 -1.41
CA GLY A 482 10.28 -2.18 -2.12
C GLY A 482 9.70 -0.88 -1.59
N VAL A 483 9.75 0.16 -2.43
CA VAL A 483 9.19 1.48 -2.14
C VAL A 483 8.30 1.89 -3.31
N GLN A 484 7.13 2.41 -2.98
CA GLN A 484 6.14 2.96 -3.90
C GLN A 484 6.08 4.48 -3.74
N ARG A 485 5.43 5.12 -4.71
CA ARG A 485 5.34 6.57 -4.81
C ARG A 485 3.91 7.03 -5.04
N GLY A 486 3.47 8.08 -4.35
CA GLY A 486 2.15 8.68 -4.48
C GLY A 486 2.20 10.13 -4.94
N PHE A 487 1.65 10.42 -6.11
CA PHE A 487 1.32 11.78 -6.54
C PHE A 487 -0.03 12.16 -5.95
N LEU A 488 -0.09 13.29 -5.23
CA LEU A 488 -1.32 13.79 -4.61
C LEU A 488 -1.71 15.14 -5.21
N GLU A 489 -3.00 15.35 -5.39
CA GLU A 489 -3.61 16.63 -5.74
C GLU A 489 -4.90 16.84 -4.96
N LYS A 490 -5.38 18.09 -4.88
CA LYS A 490 -6.70 18.40 -4.29
C LYS A 490 -7.71 18.60 -5.41
N VAL A 491 -8.85 17.91 -5.32
CA VAL A 491 -9.99 18.08 -6.23
C VAL A 491 -11.24 18.30 -5.37
N GLY A 492 -11.83 19.50 -5.45
CA GLY A 492 -12.91 19.92 -4.54
C GLY A 492 -12.46 19.94 -3.08
N GLY A 493 -11.26 20.50 -2.83
CA GLY A 493 -10.70 20.68 -1.49
C GLY A 493 -10.14 19.43 -0.78
N GLU A 494 -10.39 18.23 -1.28
CA GLU A 494 -9.91 16.97 -0.69
C GLU A 494 -8.83 16.30 -1.54
N TYR A 495 -7.91 15.60 -0.87
CA TYR A 495 -6.82 14.90 -1.56
C TYR A 495 -7.30 13.65 -2.27
N GLN A 496 -6.80 13.47 -3.49
CA GLN A 496 -6.85 12.25 -4.26
C GLN A 496 -5.58 12.16 -5.14
N GLY A 497 -5.39 11.10 -5.93
CA GLY A 497 -4.21 11.03 -6.80
C GLY A 497 -3.84 9.63 -7.26
N ALA A 498 -2.59 9.46 -7.69
CA ALA A 498 -2.10 8.22 -8.27
C ALA A 498 -0.91 7.61 -7.51
N VAL A 499 -0.87 6.28 -7.45
CA VAL A 499 0.27 5.51 -6.97
C VAL A 499 1.06 4.88 -8.14
N PHE A 500 2.38 4.86 -8.01
CA PHE A 500 3.36 4.31 -8.94
C PHE A 500 4.38 3.46 -8.19
N ARG A 501 5.05 2.54 -8.89
CA ARG A 501 6.20 1.81 -8.33
C ARG A 501 7.43 2.70 -8.42
N LEU A 502 8.21 2.81 -7.34
CA LEU A 502 9.51 3.48 -7.39
C LEU A 502 10.63 2.46 -7.57
N THR A 503 10.85 1.58 -6.58
CA THR A 503 12.01 0.69 -6.61
C THR A 503 11.70 -0.64 -5.97
N GLN A 504 12.34 -1.69 -6.50
CA GLN A 504 12.48 -2.97 -5.82
C GLN A 504 13.98 -3.26 -5.65
N GLY A 505 14.38 -4.53 -5.64
CA GLY A 505 15.79 -4.94 -5.54
C GLY A 505 16.41 -4.84 -4.14
N LEU A 506 15.62 -4.48 -3.12
CA LEU A 506 16.10 -4.39 -1.74
C LEU A 506 16.28 -5.78 -1.09
N GLU A 507 17.04 -5.83 -0.01
CA GLU A 507 17.44 -7.09 0.66
C GLU A 507 16.35 -7.69 1.55
N ALA A 508 15.35 -6.89 1.96
CA ALA A 508 14.25 -7.25 2.86
C ALA A 508 12.98 -6.46 2.53
N GLY A 509 11.84 -6.90 3.08
CA GLY A 509 10.60 -6.11 3.12
C GLY A 509 10.80 -4.81 3.89
N VAL A 510 10.26 -3.70 3.39
CA VAL A 510 10.58 -2.35 3.89
C VAL A 510 9.56 -1.92 4.95
N THR A 511 9.98 -1.92 6.21
CA THR A 511 9.13 -1.51 7.34
C THR A 511 9.30 -0.04 7.69
N ARG A 512 10.48 0.56 7.46
CA ARG A 512 10.71 1.99 7.74
C ARG A 512 11.49 2.65 6.62
N ILE A 513 11.12 3.88 6.31
CA ILE A 513 11.90 4.76 5.44
C ILE A 513 12.13 6.13 6.09
N SER A 514 13.27 6.74 5.80
CA SER A 514 13.58 8.12 6.22
C SER A 514 14.52 8.75 5.19
N ILE A 515 14.41 10.07 5.00
CA ILE A 515 15.49 10.85 4.39
C ILE A 515 16.54 11.10 5.47
N GLY A 516 17.81 10.85 5.16
CA GLY A 516 18.93 11.20 6.02
C GLY A 516 19.42 12.63 5.79
N PRO A 517 20.28 13.14 6.68
CA PRO A 517 20.81 14.51 6.58
C PRO A 517 21.64 14.74 5.30
N ASP A 518 22.04 13.68 4.60
CA ASP A 518 22.74 13.72 3.32
C ASP A 518 21.82 13.60 2.09
N GLY A 519 20.50 13.71 2.27
CA GLY A 519 19.51 13.68 1.19
C GLY A 519 19.23 12.29 0.61
N ALA A 520 19.88 11.24 1.12
CA ALA A 520 19.62 9.87 0.69
C ALA A 520 18.39 9.27 1.39
N LEU A 521 17.76 8.30 0.74
CA LEU A 521 16.65 7.53 1.30
C LEU A 521 17.19 6.29 2.01
N TYR A 522 16.89 6.14 3.29
CA TYR A 522 17.29 5.00 4.13
C TYR A 522 16.10 4.07 4.28
N ALA A 523 16.33 2.77 4.10
CA ALA A 523 15.32 1.71 4.16
C ALA A 523 15.70 0.69 5.23
N GLY A 524 14.87 0.64 6.27
CA GLY A 524 14.91 -0.36 7.34
C GLY A 524 14.06 -1.58 6.97
N GLY A 525 14.69 -2.73 6.98
CA GLY A 525 14.12 -4.01 6.59
C GLY A 525 13.66 -4.84 7.79
N LEU A 526 12.47 -5.42 7.68
CA LEU A 526 11.94 -6.39 8.65
C LEU A 526 11.04 -7.38 7.93
N GLY A 527 11.08 -8.63 8.36
CA GLY A 527 10.15 -9.68 7.98
C GLY A 527 10.05 -10.74 9.08
N ALA A 528 8.99 -11.54 9.01
CA ALA A 528 8.71 -12.68 9.85
C ALA A 528 8.26 -13.88 9.00
N ASP A 529 8.10 -15.03 9.62
CA ASP A 529 7.53 -16.22 8.98
C ASP A 529 6.05 -16.03 8.59
N GLY A 530 5.52 -16.98 7.81
CA GLY A 530 4.17 -16.89 7.26
C GLY A 530 4.11 -15.93 6.08
N ASN A 531 3.29 -14.88 6.19
CA ASN A 531 3.03 -13.94 5.09
C ASN A 531 3.49 -12.50 5.37
N TRP A 532 4.15 -12.25 6.51
CA TRP A 532 4.61 -10.92 6.90
C TRP A 532 6.09 -10.70 6.58
N GLY A 533 6.41 -10.72 5.29
CA GLY A 533 7.73 -10.48 4.74
C GLY A 533 7.71 -10.60 3.22
N GLN A 534 8.74 -10.10 2.56
CA GLN A 534 8.87 -10.26 1.12
C GLN A 534 9.45 -11.65 0.79
N GLU A 535 8.79 -12.37 -0.11
CA GLU A 535 9.23 -13.70 -0.53
C GLU A 535 10.65 -13.68 -1.11
N GLY A 536 11.48 -14.65 -0.70
CA GLY A 536 12.86 -14.80 -1.17
C GLY A 536 13.83 -13.74 -0.65
N LYS A 537 13.46 -13.00 0.41
CA LYS A 537 14.27 -11.93 1.01
C LYS A 537 14.65 -12.22 2.45
N LEU A 538 15.59 -11.43 2.97
CA LEU A 538 15.99 -11.48 4.38
C LEU A 538 14.85 -10.99 5.29
N LYS A 539 14.86 -11.48 6.53
CA LYS A 539 13.94 -11.05 7.60
C LYS A 539 14.40 -9.79 8.34
N TYR A 540 15.56 -9.28 7.96
CA TYR A 540 16.23 -8.12 8.54
C TYR A 540 16.91 -7.34 7.41
N GLY A 541 17.14 -6.05 7.58
CA GLY A 541 17.85 -5.28 6.58
C GLY A 541 18.09 -3.83 6.97
N LEU A 542 19.15 -3.24 6.43
CA LEU A 542 19.38 -1.80 6.51
C LEU A 542 20.21 -1.36 5.30
N GLN A 543 19.57 -0.57 4.44
CA GLN A 543 20.15 -0.12 3.19
C GLN A 543 19.87 1.37 2.95
N LYS A 544 20.66 1.97 2.07
CA LYS A 544 20.56 3.37 1.68
C LYS A 544 20.53 3.48 0.16
N LEU A 545 19.68 4.36 -0.34
CA LEU A 545 19.47 4.71 -1.75
C LEU A 545 19.93 6.16 -1.94
N THR A 546 21.13 6.35 -2.45
CA THR A 546 21.73 7.67 -2.68
C THR A 546 21.36 8.16 -4.08
N PRO A 547 20.70 9.33 -4.25
CA PRO A 547 20.48 9.91 -5.57
C PRO A 547 21.81 10.07 -6.34
N ASN A 548 21.85 9.60 -7.59
CA ASN A 548 23.09 9.56 -8.39
C ASN A 548 23.10 10.54 -9.57
N GLY A 549 22.06 11.37 -9.71
CA GLY A 549 21.92 12.36 -10.78
C GLY A 549 21.39 11.82 -12.10
N SER A 550 21.13 10.51 -12.22
CA SER A 550 20.47 9.95 -13.41
C SER A 550 19.02 10.43 -13.53
N ASN A 551 18.48 10.36 -14.75
CA ASN A 551 17.10 10.77 -15.04
C ASN A 551 16.38 9.68 -15.83
N ALA A 552 16.10 8.53 -15.19
CA ALA A 552 15.39 7.42 -15.79
C ALA A 552 14.04 7.85 -16.39
N PHE A 553 13.63 7.20 -17.47
CA PHE A 553 12.33 7.46 -18.09
C PHE A 553 11.22 6.83 -17.25
N ASP A 554 10.40 7.68 -16.62
CA ASP A 554 9.35 7.26 -15.69
C ASP A 554 8.11 8.17 -15.79
N ILE A 555 6.97 7.69 -15.27
CA ILE A 555 5.78 8.52 -15.09
C ILE A 555 6.04 9.45 -13.91
N ARG A 556 6.10 10.74 -14.19
CA ARG A 556 6.30 11.78 -13.19
C ARG A 556 5.03 12.07 -12.42
N ALA A 557 3.90 12.25 -13.08
CA ALA A 557 2.63 12.58 -12.42
C ALA A 557 1.44 12.14 -13.27
N MET A 558 0.29 11.94 -12.63
CA MET A 558 -0.99 11.71 -13.30
C MET A 558 -2.02 12.61 -12.63
N ARG A 559 -2.54 13.59 -13.37
CA ARG A 559 -3.48 14.60 -12.88
C ARG A 559 -4.87 14.38 -13.45
N ALA A 560 -5.90 14.47 -12.62
CA ALA A 560 -7.28 14.50 -13.12
C ALA A 560 -7.51 15.80 -13.89
N VAL A 561 -8.09 15.67 -15.08
CA VAL A 561 -8.54 16.80 -15.92
C VAL A 561 -9.96 16.54 -16.41
N PRO A 562 -10.70 17.55 -16.90
CA PRO A 562 -12.04 17.34 -17.41
C PRO A 562 -12.11 16.20 -18.43
N GLY A 563 -12.89 15.16 -18.10
CA GLY A 563 -13.09 13.99 -18.95
C GLY A 563 -11.90 13.03 -19.08
N GLY A 564 -10.85 13.14 -18.25
CA GLY A 564 -9.68 12.28 -18.40
C GLY A 564 -8.52 12.55 -17.45
N PHE A 565 -7.29 12.30 -17.94
CA PHE A 565 -6.06 12.49 -17.17
C PHE A 565 -4.95 13.13 -18.00
N ALA A 566 -4.15 13.97 -17.37
CA ALA A 566 -2.84 14.41 -17.89
C ALA A 566 -1.72 13.58 -17.23
N LEU A 567 -1.06 12.72 -18.00
CA LEU A 567 0.14 11.99 -17.59
C LEU A 567 1.39 12.77 -17.99
N GLU A 568 2.24 13.08 -17.02
CA GLU A 568 3.53 13.74 -17.20
C GLU A 568 4.65 12.73 -17.06
N TYR A 569 5.66 12.78 -17.92
CA TYR A 569 6.82 11.89 -17.96
C TYR A 569 8.13 12.66 -17.71
N THR A 570 9.13 11.99 -17.14
CA THR A 570 10.44 12.61 -16.82
C THR A 570 11.26 12.95 -18.08
N GLN A 571 11.04 12.24 -19.19
CA GLN A 571 11.68 12.47 -20.48
C GLN A 571 10.63 12.62 -21.60
N PRO A 572 10.98 13.28 -22.74
CA PRO A 572 10.11 13.34 -23.91
C PRO A 572 9.83 11.95 -24.49
N LEU A 573 8.61 11.72 -24.99
CA LEU A 573 8.27 10.48 -25.70
C LEU A 573 9.00 10.35 -27.05
N SER A 574 9.31 9.12 -27.45
CA SER A 574 9.83 8.83 -28.78
C SER A 574 8.80 9.15 -29.87
N THR A 575 9.26 9.40 -31.10
CA THR A 575 8.35 9.57 -32.25
C THR A 575 7.53 8.29 -32.51
N GLN A 576 8.11 7.11 -32.24
CA GLN A 576 7.41 5.84 -32.40
C GLN A 576 6.27 5.68 -31.39
N THR A 577 6.49 6.04 -30.12
CA THR A 577 5.45 6.05 -29.09
C THR A 577 4.39 7.12 -29.37
N ALA A 578 4.78 8.27 -29.94
CA ALA A 578 3.83 9.33 -30.30
C ALA A 578 2.87 8.94 -31.43
N THR A 579 3.24 8.00 -32.31
CA THR A 579 2.37 7.49 -33.36
C THR A 579 1.26 6.63 -32.75
N ASP A 580 0.00 6.89 -33.15
CA ASP A 580 -1.19 6.18 -32.64
C ASP A 580 -1.31 6.20 -31.10
N LEU A 581 -0.88 7.31 -30.48
CA LEU A 581 -0.62 7.40 -29.04
C LEU A 581 -1.75 6.86 -28.15
N ALA A 582 -3.01 7.11 -28.49
CA ALA A 582 -4.15 6.63 -27.71
C ALA A 582 -4.23 5.10 -27.60
N LYS A 583 -3.78 4.37 -28.63
CA LYS A 583 -3.80 2.90 -28.67
C LYS A 583 -2.78 2.24 -27.74
N HIS A 584 -1.77 3.00 -27.29
CA HIS A 584 -0.74 2.53 -26.34
C HIS A 584 -1.23 2.48 -24.90
N TYR A 585 -2.42 3.00 -24.59
CA TYR A 585 -2.97 2.94 -23.25
C TYR A 585 -3.96 1.79 -23.07
N ARG A 586 -3.91 1.17 -21.89
CA ARG A 586 -4.94 0.24 -21.40
C ARG A 586 -5.51 0.82 -20.13
N ILE A 587 -6.83 0.94 -20.05
CA ILE A 587 -7.50 1.65 -18.96
C ILE A 587 -8.60 0.76 -18.42
N GLU A 588 -8.59 0.57 -17.10
CA GLU A 588 -9.62 -0.15 -16.37
C GLU A 588 -10.04 0.69 -15.17
N GLN A 589 -11.31 0.60 -14.78
CA GLN A 589 -11.78 1.20 -13.53
C GLN A 589 -12.60 0.21 -12.72
N TRP A 590 -12.58 0.36 -11.41
CA TRP A 590 -13.39 -0.43 -10.48
C TRP A 590 -13.61 0.33 -9.18
N ARG A 591 -14.52 -0.17 -8.34
CA ARG A 591 -14.56 0.21 -6.92
C ARG A 591 -14.40 -1.03 -6.06
N TYR A 592 -14.22 -0.80 -4.76
CA TYR A 592 -14.15 -1.88 -3.80
C TYR A 592 -15.45 -2.03 -3.01
N ALA A 593 -15.79 -3.27 -2.65
CA ALA A 593 -16.83 -3.57 -1.68
C ALA A 593 -16.20 -3.92 -0.32
N PRO A 594 -16.49 -3.15 0.75
CA PRO A 594 -16.15 -3.55 2.12
C PRO A 594 -16.91 -4.83 2.50
N THR A 595 -16.20 -5.82 3.04
CA THR A 595 -16.81 -7.05 3.56
C THR A 595 -16.21 -7.41 4.92
N ALA A 596 -16.87 -8.23 5.71
CA ALA A 596 -16.31 -8.73 6.97
C ALA A 596 -15.10 -9.68 6.76
N ALA A 597 -14.92 -10.22 5.54
CA ALA A 597 -13.79 -11.08 5.20
C ALA A 597 -12.47 -10.31 5.14
N TYR A 598 -11.35 -11.02 5.05
CA TYR A 598 -10.05 -10.39 4.87
C TYR A 598 -9.94 -9.78 3.48
N GLY A 599 -9.90 -8.44 3.41
CA GLY A 599 -9.91 -7.72 2.15
C GLY A 599 -11.30 -7.69 1.52
N GLY A 600 -11.39 -7.27 0.27
CA GLY A 600 -12.66 -7.18 -0.42
C GLY A 600 -12.50 -7.18 -1.93
N PRO A 601 -13.53 -7.63 -2.66
CA PRO A 601 -13.44 -7.78 -4.10
C PRO A 601 -13.40 -6.42 -4.80
N LYS A 602 -12.72 -6.39 -5.94
CA LYS A 602 -13.02 -5.41 -6.98
C LYS A 602 -14.41 -5.72 -7.53
N ILE A 603 -15.22 -4.69 -7.70
CA ILE A 603 -16.55 -4.79 -8.30
C ILE A 603 -16.76 -3.64 -9.28
N ASP A 604 -17.74 -3.80 -10.17
CA ASP A 604 -18.00 -2.88 -11.27
C ASP A 604 -16.74 -2.62 -12.11
N GLU A 605 -15.98 -3.70 -12.40
CA GLU A 605 -14.78 -3.65 -13.24
C GLU A 605 -15.17 -3.36 -14.69
N GLU A 606 -14.63 -2.27 -15.23
CA GLU A 606 -14.95 -1.77 -16.56
C GLU A 606 -13.66 -1.46 -17.33
N LYS A 607 -13.58 -1.98 -18.57
CA LYS A 607 -12.54 -1.59 -19.52
C LYS A 607 -12.95 -0.31 -20.22
N LEU A 608 -12.06 0.67 -20.25
CA LEU A 608 -12.26 1.96 -20.90
C LEU A 608 -11.26 2.13 -22.05
N THR A 609 -11.60 3.02 -22.98
CA THR A 609 -10.77 3.35 -24.13
C THR A 609 -10.37 4.82 -24.06
N ALA A 610 -9.08 5.11 -24.26
CA ALA A 610 -8.64 6.48 -24.51
C ALA A 610 -9.18 6.91 -25.89
N GLN A 611 -10.15 7.82 -25.90
CA GLN A 611 -10.72 8.35 -27.13
C GLN A 611 -9.68 9.22 -27.87
N THR A 612 -8.93 10.03 -27.12
CA THR A 612 -7.83 10.84 -27.64
C THR A 612 -6.65 10.81 -26.68
N ALA A 613 -5.44 11.00 -27.21
CA ALA A 613 -4.23 11.22 -26.43
C ALA A 613 -3.46 12.39 -27.04
N ALA A 614 -3.60 13.58 -26.46
CA ALA A 614 -2.96 14.80 -26.94
C ALA A 614 -1.56 14.94 -26.32
N LEU A 615 -0.53 14.94 -27.16
CA LEU A 615 0.87 15.09 -26.75
C LEU A 615 1.25 16.57 -26.70
N SER A 616 1.87 17.00 -25.59
CA SER A 616 2.42 18.35 -25.44
C SER A 616 3.58 18.62 -26.41
N ALA A 617 3.88 19.90 -26.65
CA ALA A 617 4.95 20.30 -27.57
C ALA A 617 6.34 19.78 -27.15
N ASP A 618 6.62 19.74 -25.85
CA ASP A 618 7.86 19.15 -25.29
C ASP A 618 7.86 17.62 -25.26
N ARG A 619 6.74 17.00 -25.68
CA ARG A 619 6.45 15.57 -25.67
C ARG A 619 6.56 14.91 -24.30
N LYS A 620 6.44 15.66 -23.21
CA LYS A 620 6.50 15.12 -21.85
C LYS A 620 5.14 14.91 -21.20
N THR A 621 4.08 15.46 -21.77
CA THR A 621 2.73 15.35 -21.20
C THR A 621 1.76 14.78 -22.22
N VAL A 622 0.99 13.78 -21.82
CA VAL A 622 -0.10 13.21 -22.60
C VAL A 622 -1.42 13.46 -21.88
N THR A 623 -2.31 14.20 -22.53
CA THR A 623 -3.67 14.41 -22.03
C THR A 623 -4.60 13.40 -22.69
N LEU A 624 -5.08 12.44 -21.89
CA LEU A 624 -6.04 11.42 -22.29
C LEU A 624 -7.46 11.93 -22.10
N THR A 625 -8.32 11.74 -23.09
CA THR A 625 -9.78 11.86 -22.93
C THR A 625 -10.35 10.45 -22.84
N ILE A 626 -11.09 10.18 -21.76
CA ILE A 626 -11.56 8.83 -21.41
C ILE A 626 -13.07 8.92 -21.10
N PRO A 627 -13.93 8.75 -22.12
CA PRO A 627 -15.37 8.65 -21.88
C PRO A 627 -15.71 7.50 -20.94
N GLY A 628 -16.64 7.72 -20.02
CA GLY A 628 -17.11 6.69 -19.08
C GLY A 628 -16.39 6.66 -17.72
N LEU A 629 -15.46 7.59 -17.47
CA LEU A 629 -14.90 7.79 -16.13
C LEU A 629 -16.01 8.05 -15.10
N LYS A 630 -15.92 7.37 -13.96
CA LYS A 630 -16.86 7.52 -12.84
C LYS A 630 -16.09 7.93 -11.59
N ALA A 631 -16.67 8.85 -10.82
CA ALA A 631 -16.21 9.12 -9.47
C ALA A 631 -16.35 7.87 -8.58
N ASP A 632 -15.66 7.88 -7.45
CA ASP A 632 -15.57 6.75 -6.52
C ASP A 632 -15.02 5.49 -7.19
N ARG A 633 -13.92 5.64 -7.93
CA ARG A 633 -13.23 4.55 -8.62
C ARG A 633 -11.74 4.56 -8.38
N VAL A 634 -11.11 3.40 -8.45
CA VAL A 634 -9.71 3.30 -8.85
C VAL A 634 -9.68 3.20 -10.36
N VAL A 635 -8.88 4.02 -11.01
CA VAL A 635 -8.62 3.98 -12.46
C VAL A 635 -7.19 3.56 -12.67
N HIS A 636 -7.00 2.38 -13.24
CA HIS A 636 -5.70 1.83 -13.60
C HIS A 636 -5.39 2.20 -15.05
N VAL A 637 -4.38 3.04 -15.23
CA VAL A 637 -3.87 3.41 -16.55
C VAL A 637 -2.51 2.75 -16.75
N ARG A 638 -2.42 1.89 -17.77
CA ARG A 638 -1.17 1.28 -18.20
C ARG A 638 -0.69 1.88 -19.51
N SER A 639 0.62 2.02 -19.65
CA SER A 639 1.36 2.37 -20.86
C SER A 639 2.27 1.20 -21.28
N PRO A 640 1.73 0.04 -21.70
CA PRO A 640 2.52 -1.19 -21.87
C PRO A 640 3.60 -1.03 -22.94
N ARG A 641 4.65 -1.85 -22.82
CA ARG A 641 5.76 -1.85 -23.77
C ARG A 641 5.31 -2.40 -25.14
N PRO A 642 5.85 -1.89 -26.26
CA PRO A 642 6.89 -0.86 -26.36
C PRO A 642 6.35 0.56 -26.04
N PHE A 643 6.98 1.21 -25.07
CA PHE A 643 6.70 2.59 -24.67
C PHE A 643 8.00 3.23 -24.23
N SER A 644 8.53 4.17 -25.03
CA SER A 644 9.91 4.62 -24.92
C SER A 644 10.06 6.14 -25.01
N SER A 645 11.14 6.62 -24.40
CA SER A 645 11.55 8.02 -24.48
C SER A 645 12.22 8.33 -25.82
N SER A 646 12.44 9.62 -26.10
CA SER A 646 13.17 10.09 -27.26
C SER A 646 14.63 9.60 -27.33
N THR A 647 15.19 9.10 -26.22
CA THR A 647 16.52 8.48 -26.17
C THR A 647 16.48 6.96 -26.36
N GLY A 648 15.28 6.36 -26.51
CA GLY A 648 15.09 4.92 -26.68
C GLY A 648 14.99 4.15 -25.36
N GLU A 649 15.03 4.82 -24.21
CA GLU A 649 14.86 4.18 -22.90
C GLU A 649 13.42 3.70 -22.72
N ASN A 650 13.24 2.49 -22.19
CA ASN A 650 11.92 1.97 -21.85
C ASN A 650 11.42 2.59 -20.55
N LEU A 651 10.10 2.77 -20.46
CA LEU A 651 9.47 3.26 -19.24
C LEU A 651 9.76 2.30 -18.06
N TRP A 652 10.27 2.87 -16.96
CA TRP A 652 10.70 2.11 -15.78
C TRP A 652 9.55 1.32 -15.17
N SER A 653 8.43 1.99 -14.87
CA SER A 653 7.15 1.34 -14.57
C SER A 653 6.03 1.89 -15.44
N THR A 654 5.22 1.01 -16.02
CA THR A 654 4.18 1.36 -16.99
C THR A 654 2.81 1.60 -16.37
N GLU A 655 2.66 1.44 -15.07
CA GLU A 655 1.35 1.32 -14.41
C GLU A 655 1.12 2.46 -13.40
N ALA A 656 -0.07 3.03 -13.44
CA ALA A 656 -0.54 4.08 -12.53
C ALA A 656 -1.95 3.75 -12.04
N TRP A 657 -2.16 3.72 -10.72
CA TRP A 657 -3.49 3.52 -10.13
C TRP A 657 -3.96 4.84 -9.52
N TYR A 658 -4.90 5.49 -10.18
CA TYR A 658 -5.49 6.75 -9.71
C TYR A 658 -6.74 6.48 -8.86
N THR A 659 -6.78 6.99 -7.64
CA THR A 659 -7.98 7.01 -6.80
C THR A 659 -8.81 8.23 -7.15
N LEU A 660 -9.88 8.05 -7.92
CA LEU A 660 -10.75 9.11 -8.42
C LEU A 660 -11.98 9.24 -7.53
N ASN A 661 -11.82 9.91 -6.39
CA ASN A 661 -12.93 10.16 -5.45
C ASN A 661 -13.96 11.12 -6.05
N ARG A 662 -13.50 12.10 -6.80
CA ARG A 662 -14.28 13.10 -7.53
C ARG A 662 -13.70 13.29 -8.93
N LEU A 663 -14.57 13.50 -9.92
CA LEU A 663 -14.13 13.88 -11.26
C LEU A 663 -13.49 15.27 -11.23
N ALA A 664 -12.58 15.54 -12.15
CA ALA A 664 -12.09 16.90 -12.38
C ALA A 664 -13.15 17.65 -13.21
N ASP A 665 -14.24 18.01 -12.56
CA ASP A 665 -15.24 18.92 -13.09
C ASP A 665 -14.53 20.27 -13.23
N GLY A 666 -14.17 20.68 -14.46
CA GLY A 666 -13.39 21.90 -14.71
C GLY A 666 -14.04 23.15 -14.11
N ALA A 667 -13.47 24.33 -14.36
CA ALA A 667 -14.11 25.54 -13.89
C ALA A 667 -15.51 25.71 -14.55
N HIS A 668 -16.59 25.45 -13.80
CA HIS A 668 -17.96 25.53 -14.32
C HIS A 668 -18.43 26.97 -14.23
N THR A 669 -18.73 27.58 -15.38
CA THR A 669 -19.19 28.98 -15.45
C THR A 669 -20.64 29.04 -15.85
N GLY A 670 -21.47 29.64 -15.02
CA GLY A 670 -22.89 29.82 -15.29
C GLY A 670 -23.63 30.46 -14.13
N GLU A 671 -24.94 30.32 -14.14
CA GLU A 671 -25.81 30.87 -13.09
C GLU A 671 -25.78 29.99 -11.84
N VAL A 672 -25.62 30.61 -10.67
CA VAL A 672 -25.84 29.95 -9.37
C VAL A 672 -27.25 30.29 -8.92
N ARG A 673 -28.14 29.31 -8.89
CA ARG A 673 -29.58 29.51 -8.63
C ARG A 673 -29.93 29.13 -7.21
N GLY A 674 -30.60 30.02 -6.47
CA GLY A 674 -31.05 29.81 -5.11
C GLY A 674 -32.57 29.93 -4.94
N LEU A 675 -32.97 30.35 -3.74
CA LEU A 675 -34.37 30.50 -3.34
C LEU A 675 -35.22 31.24 -4.39
N GLY A 676 -36.40 30.68 -4.71
CA GLY A 676 -37.31 31.24 -5.71
C GLY A 676 -36.81 31.17 -7.15
N ASN A 677 -35.85 30.26 -7.43
CA ASN A 677 -35.19 30.13 -8.73
C ASN A 677 -34.48 31.42 -9.19
N LYS A 678 -34.03 32.22 -8.22
CA LYS A 678 -33.29 33.48 -8.46
C LYS A 678 -31.79 33.22 -8.51
N CYS A 679 -31.09 34.08 -9.23
CA CYS A 679 -29.65 33.97 -9.41
C CYS A 679 -28.90 34.73 -8.30
N LEU A 680 -27.78 34.15 -7.87
CA LEU A 680 -26.76 34.85 -7.09
C LEU A 680 -26.19 35.97 -7.95
N ASP A 681 -26.24 37.20 -7.45
CA ASP A 681 -26.08 38.40 -8.24
C ASP A 681 -25.16 39.40 -7.55
N VAL A 682 -24.29 40.04 -8.33
CA VAL A 682 -23.50 41.18 -7.91
C VAL A 682 -24.32 42.45 -8.10
N ASP A 683 -24.58 43.18 -7.01
CA ASP A 683 -25.44 44.35 -7.03
C ASP A 683 -25.00 45.38 -8.08
N ASN A 684 -25.90 45.68 -9.02
CA ASN A 684 -25.68 46.58 -10.16
C ASN A 684 -24.42 46.27 -10.98
N SER A 685 -23.96 45.01 -11.01
CA SER A 685 -22.70 44.59 -11.67
C SER A 685 -21.46 45.39 -11.23
N GLN A 686 -21.47 45.95 -10.02
CA GLN A 686 -20.35 46.76 -9.53
C GLN A 686 -19.14 45.87 -9.18
N THR A 687 -17.94 46.39 -9.40
CA THR A 687 -16.68 45.66 -9.17
C THR A 687 -15.89 46.19 -7.97
N ALA A 688 -16.44 47.12 -7.19
CA ALA A 688 -15.77 47.61 -5.99
C ALA A 688 -15.72 46.52 -4.90
N ASP A 689 -14.62 46.46 -4.16
CA ASP A 689 -14.52 45.59 -3.00
C ASP A 689 -15.56 45.99 -1.94
N GLY A 690 -16.24 44.98 -1.40
CA GLY A 690 -17.36 45.17 -0.48
C GLY A 690 -18.71 45.35 -1.17
N THR A 691 -18.80 45.24 -2.50
CA THR A 691 -20.09 45.23 -3.22
C THR A 691 -21.01 44.14 -2.64
N LYS A 692 -22.28 44.48 -2.44
CA LYS A 692 -23.28 43.56 -1.89
C LYS A 692 -23.55 42.42 -2.86
N ILE A 693 -23.58 41.19 -2.35
CA ILE A 693 -24.11 40.03 -3.07
C ILE A 693 -25.57 39.83 -2.68
N GLN A 694 -26.41 39.58 -3.67
CA GLN A 694 -27.85 39.52 -3.53
C GLN A 694 -28.44 38.37 -4.35
N VAL A 695 -29.74 38.13 -4.19
CA VAL A 695 -30.52 37.37 -5.17
C VAL A 695 -31.25 38.33 -6.11
N TRP A 696 -31.26 38.00 -7.39
CA TRP A 696 -31.96 38.75 -8.43
C TRP A 696 -32.54 37.79 -9.47
N GLY A 697 -33.60 38.19 -10.17
CA GLY A 697 -34.13 37.44 -11.31
C GLY A 697 -33.02 37.11 -12.32
N CYS A 698 -32.96 35.85 -12.77
CA CYS A 698 -31.92 35.44 -13.70
C CYS A 698 -32.03 36.20 -15.03
N ASN A 699 -30.99 36.93 -15.40
CA ASN A 699 -30.98 37.89 -16.51
C ASN A 699 -29.79 37.70 -17.48
N GLY A 700 -28.96 36.68 -17.27
CA GLY A 700 -27.85 36.31 -18.16
C GLY A 700 -26.69 37.31 -18.23
N THR A 701 -26.67 38.34 -17.37
CA THR A 701 -25.59 39.34 -17.31
C THR A 701 -24.31 38.78 -16.68
N GLY A 702 -23.20 39.48 -16.85
CA GLY A 702 -21.92 39.09 -16.24
C GLY A 702 -21.94 39.02 -14.71
N ALA A 703 -22.86 39.75 -14.05
CA ALA A 703 -23.02 39.74 -12.60
C ALA A 703 -23.58 38.43 -12.03
N GLN A 704 -24.11 37.56 -12.89
CA GLN A 704 -24.70 36.27 -12.52
C GLN A 704 -23.93 35.07 -13.08
N LYS A 705 -22.83 35.33 -13.80
CA LYS A 705 -21.97 34.28 -14.38
C LYS A 705 -20.84 33.96 -13.42
N TRP A 706 -21.13 33.07 -12.50
CA TRP A 706 -20.18 32.59 -11.51
C TRP A 706 -19.38 31.42 -12.06
N THR A 707 -18.08 31.47 -11.87
CA THR A 707 -17.16 30.37 -12.11
C THR A 707 -16.89 29.66 -10.79
N VAL A 708 -17.32 28.40 -10.67
CA VAL A 708 -16.91 27.50 -9.58
C VAL A 708 -15.53 26.95 -9.94
N THR A 709 -14.53 27.20 -9.10
CA THR A 709 -13.16 26.73 -9.33
C THR A 709 -12.84 25.47 -8.52
N ALA A 710 -11.79 24.74 -8.92
CA ALA A 710 -11.40 23.47 -8.28
C ALA A 710 -10.97 23.60 -6.81
N ASP A 711 -10.61 24.82 -6.38
CA ASP A 711 -10.30 25.23 -5.01
C ASP A 711 -11.54 25.74 -4.24
N ASP A 712 -12.75 25.39 -4.70
CA ASP A 712 -14.04 25.74 -4.10
C ASP A 712 -14.28 27.27 -3.96
N ALA A 713 -13.62 28.08 -4.79
CA ALA A 713 -13.94 29.51 -4.88
C ALA A 713 -15.06 29.76 -5.90
N LEU A 714 -15.89 30.75 -5.61
CA LEU A 714 -16.92 31.26 -6.53
C LEU A 714 -16.45 32.61 -7.06
N LYS A 715 -16.11 32.66 -8.35
CA LYS A 715 -15.56 33.86 -9.01
C LYS A 715 -16.58 34.51 -9.93
N VAL A 716 -16.66 35.84 -9.90
CA VAL A 716 -17.53 36.63 -10.80
C VAL A 716 -16.89 37.98 -11.04
N LEU A 717 -16.97 38.51 -12.27
CA LEU A 717 -16.38 39.80 -12.65
C LEU A 717 -14.90 39.98 -12.21
N GLY A 718 -14.11 38.88 -12.22
CA GLY A 718 -12.70 38.88 -11.81
C GLY A 718 -12.45 38.91 -10.29
N LYS A 719 -13.50 38.74 -9.47
CA LYS A 719 -13.47 38.79 -8.00
C LYS A 719 -14.13 37.56 -7.39
N CYS A 720 -14.05 37.42 -6.07
CA CYS A 720 -14.49 36.25 -5.33
C CYS A 720 -15.69 36.55 -4.41
N LEU A 721 -16.54 35.54 -4.21
CA LEU A 721 -17.57 35.53 -3.17
C LEU A 721 -16.89 35.45 -1.80
N ASP A 722 -17.10 36.44 -0.95
CA ASP A 722 -16.28 36.67 0.24
C ASP A 722 -17.14 36.90 1.49
N VAL A 723 -16.76 36.28 2.62
CA VAL A 723 -17.30 36.61 3.94
C VAL A 723 -16.58 37.82 4.51
N SER A 724 -17.32 38.91 4.74
CA SER A 724 -16.74 40.18 5.17
C SER A 724 -15.89 40.04 6.44
N ASN A 725 -14.62 40.45 6.34
CA ASN A 725 -13.60 40.35 7.39
C ASN A 725 -13.38 38.92 7.94
N GLY A 726 -13.77 37.87 7.21
CA GLY A 726 -13.70 36.49 7.68
C GLY A 726 -14.54 36.22 8.93
N GLY A 727 -15.61 36.99 9.16
CA GLY A 727 -16.46 36.87 10.33
C GLY A 727 -17.19 35.53 10.43
N SER A 728 -17.64 35.18 11.63
CA SER A 728 -18.33 33.90 11.92
C SER A 728 -19.71 34.07 12.57
N ALA A 729 -20.17 35.32 12.80
CA ALA A 729 -21.48 35.61 13.39
C ALA A 729 -22.62 35.40 12.37
N ASP A 730 -23.81 35.04 12.85
CA ASP A 730 -25.01 35.00 12.00
C ASP A 730 -25.36 36.40 11.51
N GLY A 731 -25.71 36.50 10.23
CA GLY A 731 -25.97 37.77 9.55
C GLY A 731 -24.73 38.49 9.05
N THR A 732 -23.53 37.90 9.19
CA THR A 732 -22.30 38.45 8.60
C THR A 732 -22.49 38.63 7.11
N LYS A 733 -22.12 39.81 6.60
CA LYS A 733 -22.29 40.18 5.19
C LYS A 733 -21.44 39.28 4.28
N VAL A 734 -22.07 38.77 3.23
CA VAL A 734 -21.37 38.19 2.08
C VAL A 734 -21.25 39.25 0.98
N GLN A 735 -20.06 39.39 0.41
CA GLN A 735 -19.68 40.51 -0.45
C GLN A 735 -18.82 40.06 -1.62
N LEU A 736 -18.68 40.93 -2.62
CA LEU A 736 -17.66 40.79 -3.65
C LEU A 736 -16.33 41.32 -3.12
N TRP A 737 -15.25 40.56 -3.28
CA TRP A 737 -13.92 41.01 -2.86
C TRP A 737 -12.83 40.52 -3.80
N THR A 738 -11.72 41.26 -3.88
CA THR A 738 -10.51 40.84 -4.58
C THR A 738 -10.09 39.45 -4.11
N CYS A 739 -9.90 38.52 -5.05
CA CYS A 739 -9.52 37.15 -4.71
C CYS A 739 -8.15 37.15 -3.98
N ASN A 740 -8.12 36.61 -2.77
CA ASN A 740 -6.95 36.60 -1.88
C ASN A 740 -6.61 35.20 -1.35
N GLY A 741 -7.40 34.17 -1.69
CA GLY A 741 -7.16 32.77 -1.31
C GLY A 741 -7.40 32.45 0.16
N SER A 742 -7.98 33.39 0.93
CA SER A 742 -8.34 33.13 2.33
C SER A 742 -9.54 32.19 2.45
N GLY A 743 -9.69 31.54 3.62
CA GLY A 743 -10.84 30.69 3.90
C GLY A 743 -12.19 31.42 3.88
N ALA A 744 -12.21 32.76 3.91
CA ALA A 744 -13.40 33.59 3.74
C ALA A 744 -13.97 33.52 2.32
N GLN A 745 -13.18 33.05 1.34
CA GLN A 745 -13.54 32.96 -0.08
C GLN A 745 -13.81 31.53 -0.57
N THR A 746 -13.79 30.57 0.36
CA THR A 746 -14.05 29.15 0.08
C THR A 746 -15.50 28.79 0.38
N TRP A 747 -16.15 28.08 -0.55
CA TRP A 747 -17.56 27.69 -0.47
C TRP A 747 -17.74 26.24 -0.94
N GLN A 748 -17.81 25.33 0.03
CA GLN A 748 -17.92 23.90 -0.22
C GLN A 748 -19.37 23.50 -0.44
N ALA A 749 -19.68 23.02 -1.64
CA ALA A 749 -20.98 22.41 -1.93
C ALA A 749 -21.19 21.14 -1.09
N GLN A 750 -22.35 21.06 -0.46
CA GLN A 750 -22.78 19.93 0.34
C GLN A 750 -23.79 19.08 -0.45
N ALA A 751 -23.90 17.80 -0.10
CA ALA A 751 -24.85 16.87 -0.74
C ALA A 751 -26.32 17.30 -0.58
N ASP A 752 -26.63 18.10 0.43
CA ASP A 752 -27.97 18.63 0.68
C ASP A 752 -28.28 19.88 -0.16
N GLY A 753 -27.36 20.34 -1.02
CA GLY A 753 -27.51 21.53 -1.85
C GLY A 753 -27.07 22.83 -1.18
N SER A 754 -26.53 22.81 0.04
CA SER A 754 -26.00 24.01 0.68
C SER A 754 -24.57 24.35 0.25
N LEU A 755 -24.21 25.64 0.32
CA LEU A 755 -22.83 26.11 0.16
C LEU A 755 -22.29 26.50 1.54
N ARG A 756 -21.34 25.71 2.05
CA ARG A 756 -20.77 25.90 3.38
C ARG A 756 -19.40 26.56 3.32
N ASN A 757 -19.22 27.61 4.10
CA ASN A 757 -17.91 28.21 4.29
C ASN A 757 -17.14 27.44 5.38
N PRO A 758 -15.99 26.81 5.06
CA PRO A 758 -15.29 25.93 6.01
C PRO A 758 -14.64 26.69 7.17
N GLN A 759 -14.22 27.95 6.97
CA GLN A 759 -13.62 28.77 8.03
C GLN A 759 -14.62 29.09 9.16
N SER A 760 -15.85 29.43 8.80
CA SER A 760 -16.90 29.77 9.77
C SER A 760 -17.81 28.60 10.15
N ALA A 761 -17.72 27.47 9.43
CA ALA A 761 -18.61 26.32 9.53
C ALA A 761 -20.09 26.61 9.20
N LYS A 762 -20.40 27.75 8.59
CA LYS A 762 -21.77 28.26 8.30
C LYS A 762 -22.12 28.26 6.81
N CYS A 763 -23.39 28.46 6.48
CA CYS A 763 -23.93 28.34 5.13
C CYS A 763 -24.22 29.71 4.48
N LEU A 764 -24.16 29.74 3.15
CA LEU A 764 -24.59 30.86 2.31
C LEU A 764 -26.13 30.94 2.34
N ASP A 765 -26.67 32.07 2.80
CA ASP A 765 -28.08 32.20 3.18
C ASP A 765 -28.73 33.45 2.57
N VAL A 766 -29.92 33.29 1.99
CA VAL A 766 -30.74 34.43 1.55
C VAL A 766 -31.43 35.03 2.78
N ALA A 767 -31.10 36.29 3.10
CA ALA A 767 -31.49 36.89 4.37
C ALA A 767 -33.02 36.89 4.58
N GLY A 768 -33.44 36.25 5.67
CA GLY A 768 -34.86 36.12 6.05
C GLY A 768 -35.69 35.22 5.12
N GLY A 769 -35.06 34.47 4.20
CA GLY A 769 -35.77 33.65 3.22
C GLY A 769 -36.64 34.47 2.26
N ALA A 770 -36.28 35.73 2.00
CA ALA A 770 -37.06 36.59 1.12
C ALA A 770 -36.72 36.36 -0.36
N THR A 771 -37.74 36.41 -1.22
CA THR A 771 -37.62 36.23 -2.68
C THR A 771 -37.65 37.55 -3.46
N ALA A 772 -37.67 38.70 -2.78
CA ALA A 772 -37.63 40.00 -3.45
C ALA A 772 -36.27 40.22 -4.14
N ASP A 773 -36.28 40.81 -5.33
CA ASP A 773 -35.05 41.20 -6.02
C ASP A 773 -34.24 42.19 -5.16
N GLY A 774 -32.94 41.96 -5.06
CA GLY A 774 -32.03 42.78 -4.27
C GLY A 774 -31.89 42.36 -2.81
N THR A 775 -32.57 41.27 -2.40
CA THR A 775 -32.40 40.66 -1.07
C THR A 775 -30.95 40.21 -0.90
N LYS A 776 -30.29 40.69 0.16
CA LYS A 776 -28.88 40.38 0.43
C LYS A 776 -28.68 38.90 0.78
N VAL A 777 -27.50 38.40 0.44
CA VAL A 777 -27.00 37.12 0.91
C VAL A 777 -26.08 37.34 2.11
N GLN A 778 -26.10 36.41 3.06
CA GLN A 778 -25.40 36.51 4.33
C GLN A 778 -24.85 35.14 4.75
N LEU A 779 -24.02 35.15 5.78
CA LEU A 779 -23.59 33.96 6.48
C LEU A 779 -24.60 33.62 7.58
N TRP A 780 -25.05 32.37 7.64
CA TRP A 780 -25.98 31.92 8.68
C TRP A 780 -25.72 30.48 9.11
N THR A 781 -26.05 30.15 10.34
CA THR A 781 -26.05 28.78 10.86
C THR A 781 -26.82 27.86 9.90
N CYS A 782 -26.17 26.77 9.48
CA CYS A 782 -26.77 25.81 8.54
C CYS A 782 -28.02 25.19 9.19
N ASN A 783 -29.18 25.41 8.59
CA ASN A 783 -30.49 25.05 9.15
C ASN A 783 -31.36 24.23 8.18
N GLY A 784 -30.85 23.93 6.99
CA GLY A 784 -31.47 23.04 6.01
C GLY A 784 -32.65 23.64 5.24
N THR A 785 -32.99 24.92 5.46
CA THR A 785 -34.08 25.61 4.75
C THR A 785 -33.74 25.90 3.29
N ASP A 786 -34.76 26.17 2.46
CA ASP A 786 -34.58 26.53 1.04
C ASP A 786 -33.78 27.82 0.83
N ALA A 787 -33.71 28.70 1.85
CA ALA A 787 -32.90 29.91 1.82
C ALA A 787 -31.39 29.63 1.72
N GLN A 788 -30.97 28.38 1.99
CA GLN A 788 -29.58 27.94 1.97
C GLN A 788 -29.27 26.98 0.83
N LYS A 789 -30.22 26.72 -0.06
CA LYS A 789 -30.07 25.76 -1.16
C LYS A 789 -29.68 26.48 -2.44
N TRP A 790 -28.61 26.00 -3.07
CA TRP A 790 -28.03 26.58 -4.27
C TRP A 790 -27.73 25.48 -5.29
N ALA A 791 -28.19 25.68 -6.52
CA ALA A 791 -27.77 24.91 -7.68
C ALA A 791 -26.59 25.62 -8.34
N LEU A 792 -25.45 24.92 -8.40
CA LEU A 792 -24.25 25.38 -9.10
C LEU A 792 -24.36 25.08 -10.62
N PRO A 793 -23.61 25.83 -11.47
CA PRO A 793 -23.65 25.70 -12.93
C PRO A 793 -23.07 24.41 -13.50
#